data_AF-A0A4Q2YCW2-F1
#
_entry.id   AF-A0A4Q2YCW2-F1
#
_cell.length_a   1.000
_cell.length_b   1.000
_cell.length_c   1.000
_cell.angle_alpha   90.00
_cell.angle_beta   90.00
_cell.angle_gamma   90.00
#
_symmetry.space_group_name_H-M   'P 1'
#
loop_
_entity.id
_entity.type
_entity.pdbx_description
1 polymer ?
#
loop_
_entity_poly.entity_id
_entity_poly.type
_entity_poly.pdbx_seq_one_letter_code
_entity_poly.pdbx_strand_id
1 'polypeptide(L)'
;MPAVCRFSCLILAFSPLLAGGQILGTEPFTYANGSASGKSGGTGFNINSFTGTITGTASNWNTAFGSNANSIQTNRLVTANNGFLREYNGPVEGEGTAADDTNDNHERSGAVRGTGQVFYQFTMTRAAGNSSWGGASSYEFGEERVFFGVPGNGAGTDTVGIEEFGSSSGTTLGSISLADGTAHTLVAVIDYDHDNLGLFVNPGPEDFWNALDGSNNADVVRPYHSKRWSTSVRLASATQTTWDNLVVARDPASVGLQTLGSDNFTYSDGNIAGKTGGTGFNYNAFTRTVTATTSDWDASSGTPAIINNQLVTDNGAEARREYNGPTEGTGTAADDTNDNHARSGAIRSTGQVFYRFTMNRAAGNGSWSGTSSFSFGNERIFFGVPSAGGGSDTIGIDHTGVGTSMGNIRLTDGTACTMVAVIDYTNKRLGLFANPGQEDYWNPLDGSNSADVTRPFNNFSTTTNADWSTAVRLASGGAVTWDDLTVSLNPAGVGLVTTIPDLDGDGLPGYWEALHALDDLDDGTTGGNPPGARNGPNGALGDPDGDGKTNAEEYAAGTNPRSNDSDEDGFSDTLEFAVATNPSNPASYPGADPQPGLIGIENFNYPDGAIHGQRAGTHWDVDNTTENDGFIGHTMTSSSWQGSSADSRVSSGALITRNGSTAKRQYNGPGVEDERAGGIAGAADQDKHVVYYRFNMTRRAGVQWSGASSYDFEAERFLFGVPGAANPASGQREFAIHDLTAGQHAYSGIQPVEGKTYLLVSKIDYDNNVATLYLDPDLSRPESSNTPVANHAFPTDYWSTAVRLGSGGNGDVEWDGIRVASRWQALRSDPPVANGDTMTLPSGGQARRLQEVLGRRPVEQVAV
;
A
#
# COMPACT_ATOMS: atom_id res chain seq x y z
N MET A 1 -17.71 -61.29 -22.34
CA MET A 1 -16.78 -60.70 -21.35
C MET A 1 -15.64 -60.09 -22.15
N PRO A 2 -15.40 -58.76 -22.03
CA PRO A 2 -14.74 -58.23 -20.84
C PRO A 2 -15.28 -56.91 -20.27
N ALA A 3 -14.91 -56.70 -18.99
CA ALA A 3 -14.64 -55.49 -18.22
C ALA A 3 -15.50 -54.22 -18.38
N VAL A 4 -16.22 -53.96 -17.28
CA VAL A 4 -16.98 -52.75 -16.93
C VAL A 4 -16.02 -51.57 -16.72
N CYS A 5 -16.20 -50.50 -17.49
CA CYS A 5 -15.55 -49.21 -17.27
C CYS A 5 -16.35 -48.42 -16.23
N ARG A 6 -15.74 -48.06 -15.10
CA ARG A 6 -16.34 -47.18 -14.09
C ARG A 6 -16.22 -45.73 -14.59
N PHE A 7 -17.35 -45.13 -14.96
CA PHE A 7 -17.48 -43.69 -15.08
C PHE A 7 -17.43 -43.08 -13.68
N SER A 8 -16.32 -42.44 -13.33
CA SER A 8 -16.27 -41.50 -12.21
C SER A 8 -17.00 -40.23 -12.65
N CYS A 9 -18.09 -39.94 -11.96
CA CYS A 9 -18.87 -38.72 -12.10
C CYS A 9 -17.99 -37.54 -11.64
N LEU A 10 -17.50 -36.76 -12.60
CA LEU A 10 -16.92 -35.45 -12.36
C LEU A 10 -18.08 -34.52 -11.99
N ILE A 11 -18.31 -34.33 -10.68
CA ILE A 11 -19.20 -33.26 -10.20
C ILE A 11 -18.44 -31.96 -10.43
N LEU A 12 -18.78 -31.27 -11.51
CA LEU A 12 -18.47 -29.86 -11.73
C LEU A 12 -18.98 -29.08 -10.51
N ALA A 13 -18.07 -28.43 -9.79
CA ALA A 13 -18.40 -27.44 -8.77
C ALA A 13 -18.99 -26.20 -9.46
N PHE A 14 -20.27 -26.25 -9.78
CA PHE A 14 -21.08 -25.05 -9.93
C PHE A 14 -21.53 -24.64 -8.54
N SER A 15 -20.98 -23.56 -8.00
CA SER A 15 -21.67 -22.78 -6.97
C SER A 15 -22.72 -21.93 -7.70
N PRO A 16 -24.02 -22.25 -7.63
CA PRO A 16 -25.03 -21.34 -8.15
C PRO A 16 -25.00 -20.08 -7.30
N LEU A 17 -24.76 -18.95 -7.95
CA LEU A 17 -24.95 -17.61 -7.40
C LEU A 17 -26.37 -17.53 -6.83
N LEU A 18 -26.49 -17.46 -5.50
CA LEU A 18 -27.76 -17.23 -4.84
C LEU A 18 -28.17 -15.78 -5.09
N ALA A 19 -29.13 -15.56 -5.98
CA ALA A 19 -29.82 -14.29 -6.12
C ALA A 19 -30.57 -14.00 -4.81
N GLY A 20 -29.92 -13.25 -3.91
CA GLY A 20 -30.44 -12.79 -2.61
C GLY A 20 -29.93 -13.54 -1.35
N GLY A 21 -28.93 -14.43 -1.43
CA GLY A 21 -28.68 -15.41 -0.35
C GLY A 21 -27.22 -15.61 0.09
N GLN A 22 -26.74 -14.75 0.99
CA GLN A 22 -25.53 -15.03 1.79
C GLN A 22 -25.83 -15.13 3.30
N ILE A 23 -26.97 -14.63 3.78
CA ILE A 23 -27.45 -14.82 5.15
C ILE A 23 -28.11 -16.20 5.31
N LEU A 24 -27.65 -17.00 6.27
CA LEU A 24 -28.26 -18.27 6.67
C LEU A 24 -29.45 -18.05 7.62
N GLY A 25 -29.36 -17.06 8.51
CA GLY A 25 -30.48 -16.70 9.37
C GLY A 25 -30.21 -15.50 10.26
N THR A 26 -31.28 -14.81 10.67
CA THR A 26 -31.23 -13.71 11.64
C THR A 26 -32.17 -13.99 12.81
N GLU A 27 -31.77 -13.61 14.01
CA GLU A 27 -32.56 -13.78 15.23
C GLU A 27 -32.45 -12.53 16.13
N PRO A 28 -33.52 -11.72 16.19
CA PRO A 28 -33.63 -10.57 17.10
C PRO A 28 -34.28 -10.92 18.46
N PHE A 29 -34.60 -12.19 18.71
CA PHE A 29 -35.17 -12.70 19.96
C PHE A 29 -36.48 -12.03 20.42
N THR A 30 -37.31 -11.56 19.47
CA THR A 30 -38.58 -10.84 19.71
C THR A 30 -39.74 -11.72 20.22
N TYR A 31 -39.44 -12.68 21.09
CA TYR A 31 -40.42 -13.56 21.72
C TYR A 31 -40.96 -12.98 23.02
N ALA A 32 -42.15 -13.43 23.42
CA ALA A 32 -42.64 -13.20 24.78
C ALA A 32 -41.71 -13.86 25.81
N ASN A 33 -41.59 -13.23 26.99
CA ASN A 33 -40.76 -13.74 28.09
C ASN A 33 -41.09 -15.21 28.43
N GLY A 34 -40.06 -16.01 28.69
CA GLY A 34 -40.20 -17.43 29.03
C GLY A 34 -39.09 -18.31 28.45
N SER A 35 -39.42 -19.54 28.04
CA SER A 35 -38.45 -20.47 27.45
C SER A 35 -38.14 -20.15 25.99
N ALA A 36 -36.85 -20.19 25.66
CA ALA A 36 -36.33 -20.13 24.29
C ALA A 36 -36.51 -21.47 23.55
N SER A 37 -36.49 -22.60 24.26
CA SER A 37 -36.57 -23.91 23.60
C SER A 37 -37.89 -24.09 22.84
N GLY A 38 -37.81 -24.58 21.60
CA GLY A 38 -38.93 -24.77 20.69
C GLY A 38 -39.38 -23.50 19.94
N LYS A 39 -38.69 -22.38 20.09
CA LYS A 39 -38.98 -21.13 19.36
C LYS A 39 -38.27 -21.11 18.01
N SER A 40 -38.97 -20.69 16.96
CA SER A 40 -38.49 -20.69 15.56
C SER A 40 -38.71 -19.34 14.86
N GLY A 41 -38.69 -18.24 15.61
CA GLY A 41 -38.78 -16.88 15.08
C GLY A 41 -37.50 -16.44 14.37
N GLY A 42 -37.41 -15.13 14.09
CA GLY A 42 -36.39 -14.58 13.20
C GLY A 42 -36.71 -14.81 11.72
N THR A 43 -35.70 -14.69 10.87
CA THR A 43 -35.78 -15.00 9.43
C THR A 43 -34.70 -16.01 9.05
N GLY A 44 -34.95 -16.83 8.02
CA GLY A 44 -34.02 -17.87 7.58
C GLY A 44 -34.01 -19.12 8.48
N PHE A 45 -32.84 -19.73 8.64
CA PHE A 45 -32.63 -21.04 9.28
C PHE A 45 -33.44 -22.18 8.64
N ASN A 46 -33.73 -22.02 7.35
CA ASN A 46 -34.44 -22.95 6.50
C ASN A 46 -33.77 -23.03 5.12
N ILE A 47 -32.44 -22.96 5.06
CA ILE A 47 -31.71 -22.98 3.79
C ILE A 47 -31.03 -24.33 3.63
N ASN A 48 -31.31 -25.00 2.50
CA ASN A 48 -30.54 -26.15 2.10
C ASN A 48 -29.27 -25.68 1.37
N SER A 49 -28.14 -25.96 1.98
CA SER A 49 -26.79 -25.58 1.57
C SER A 49 -26.27 -26.34 0.37
N PHE A 50 -26.84 -27.51 0.05
CA PHE A 50 -26.47 -28.32 -1.10
C PHE A 50 -27.22 -27.90 -2.37
N THR A 51 -28.49 -27.50 -2.22
CA THR A 51 -29.34 -27.11 -3.35
C THR A 51 -29.43 -25.59 -3.53
N GLY A 52 -29.05 -24.82 -2.51
CA GLY A 52 -29.26 -23.36 -2.46
C GLY A 52 -30.73 -22.97 -2.25
N THR A 53 -31.64 -23.90 -1.99
CA THR A 53 -33.08 -23.59 -1.90
C THR A 53 -33.51 -23.29 -0.48
N ILE A 54 -34.39 -22.29 -0.34
CA ILE A 54 -35.16 -22.07 0.89
C ILE A 54 -36.18 -23.22 1.03
N THR A 55 -36.14 -23.91 2.17
CA THR A 55 -36.97 -25.06 2.54
C THR A 55 -38.25 -24.62 3.27
N GLY A 56 -39.22 -25.54 3.39
CA GLY A 56 -40.52 -25.25 3.99
C GLY A 56 -40.52 -25.14 5.52
N THR A 57 -39.46 -25.56 6.22
CA THR A 57 -39.43 -25.66 7.68
C THR A 57 -38.17 -25.02 8.27
N ALA A 58 -38.35 -23.97 9.08
CA ALA A 58 -37.25 -23.36 9.82
C ALA A 58 -36.88 -24.15 11.08
N SER A 59 -35.60 -24.08 11.47
CA SER A 59 -35.11 -24.64 12.72
C SER A 59 -35.66 -23.89 13.93
N ASN A 60 -35.59 -24.55 15.09
CA ASN A 60 -35.97 -24.03 16.39
C ASN A 60 -34.77 -23.99 17.34
N TRP A 61 -34.86 -23.18 18.39
CA TRP A 61 -33.89 -23.19 19.47
C TRP A 61 -34.04 -24.44 20.34
N ASN A 62 -32.91 -25.08 20.66
CA ASN A 62 -32.81 -26.27 21.50
C ASN A 62 -32.01 -25.97 22.77
N THR A 63 -32.35 -26.66 23.87
CA THR A 63 -31.62 -26.49 25.13
C THR A 63 -30.35 -27.34 25.06
N ALA A 64 -29.18 -26.70 24.98
CA ALA A 64 -27.90 -27.42 24.94
C ALA A 64 -27.56 -27.99 26.32
N PHE A 65 -27.74 -27.18 27.37
CA PHE A 65 -27.60 -27.59 28.77
C PHE A 65 -28.26 -26.57 29.71
N GLY A 66 -28.44 -26.95 30.98
CA GLY A 66 -28.98 -26.07 32.02
C GLY A 66 -30.50 -25.87 31.96
N SER A 67 -31.02 -24.94 32.77
CA SER A 67 -32.46 -24.64 32.87
C SER A 67 -32.89 -23.59 31.85
N ASN A 68 -34.12 -23.68 31.32
CA ASN A 68 -34.61 -22.81 30.24
C ASN A 68 -35.83 -21.93 30.57
N ALA A 69 -36.38 -21.98 31.79
CA ALA A 69 -37.68 -21.36 32.07
C ALA A 69 -37.74 -19.83 31.88
N ASN A 70 -36.62 -19.12 32.03
CA ASN A 70 -36.52 -17.65 31.95
C ASN A 70 -35.45 -17.18 30.95
N SER A 71 -35.27 -17.91 29.85
CA SER A 71 -34.20 -17.63 28.89
C SER A 71 -34.55 -16.57 27.85
N ILE A 72 -35.82 -16.15 27.72
CA ILE A 72 -36.20 -14.94 27.00
C ILE A 72 -36.69 -13.90 28.00
N GLN A 73 -36.10 -12.70 27.97
CA GLN A 73 -36.49 -11.56 28.79
C GLN A 73 -36.38 -10.27 27.99
N THR A 74 -37.49 -9.53 27.89
CA THR A 74 -37.56 -8.22 27.23
C THR A 74 -36.97 -8.25 25.82
N ASN A 75 -37.42 -9.23 25.02
CA ASN A 75 -36.96 -9.47 23.64
C ASN A 75 -35.47 -9.80 23.50
N ARG A 76 -34.83 -10.36 24.52
CA ARG A 76 -33.42 -10.81 24.48
C ARG A 76 -33.31 -12.24 24.97
N LEU A 77 -32.35 -12.99 24.43
CA LEU A 77 -31.94 -14.25 25.03
C LEU A 77 -31.11 -13.95 26.28
N VAL A 78 -31.33 -14.70 27.36
CA VAL A 78 -30.60 -14.60 28.61
C VAL A 78 -30.06 -15.98 28.97
N THR A 79 -28.74 -16.08 29.12
CA THR A 79 -28.07 -17.28 29.61
C THR A 79 -27.42 -17.03 30.96
N ALA A 80 -27.47 -18.01 31.85
CA ALA A 80 -26.84 -18.03 33.17
C ALA A 80 -26.67 -19.48 33.61
N ASN A 81 -25.48 -20.04 33.44
CA ASN A 81 -25.17 -21.46 33.65
C ASN A 81 -26.08 -22.39 32.81
N ASN A 82 -26.33 -21.97 31.57
CA ASN A 82 -27.11 -22.69 30.56
C ASN A 82 -26.65 -22.26 29.16
N GLY A 83 -27.18 -22.93 28.12
CA GLY A 83 -26.89 -22.60 26.74
C GLY A 83 -27.97 -23.10 25.80
N PHE A 84 -28.11 -22.41 24.67
CA PHE A 84 -29.09 -22.72 23.64
C PHE A 84 -28.41 -22.81 22.29
N LEU A 85 -28.79 -23.78 21.48
CA LEU A 85 -28.26 -23.99 20.14
C LEU A 85 -29.38 -23.91 19.10
N ARG A 86 -29.02 -23.54 17.88
CA ARG A 86 -29.93 -23.51 16.73
C ARG A 86 -29.22 -23.94 15.46
N GLU A 87 -29.83 -24.88 14.76
CA GLU A 87 -29.35 -25.50 13.53
C GLU A 87 -29.64 -24.61 12.32
N TYR A 88 -28.87 -24.79 11.25
CA TYR A 88 -29.00 -23.95 10.05
C TYR A 88 -30.16 -24.35 9.12
N ASN A 89 -30.69 -25.58 9.24
CA ASN A 89 -31.89 -25.99 8.50
C ASN A 89 -32.75 -27.00 9.26
N GLY A 90 -34.02 -26.66 9.44
CA GLY A 90 -35.04 -27.55 9.99
C GLY A 90 -34.84 -27.96 11.46
N PRO A 91 -35.85 -28.61 12.07
CA PRO A 91 -35.85 -28.94 13.49
C PRO A 91 -35.30 -30.34 13.82
N VAL A 92 -34.85 -31.12 12.84
CA VAL A 92 -34.35 -32.50 13.07
C VAL A 92 -32.85 -32.46 13.36
N GLU A 93 -32.48 -33.00 14.53
CA GLU A 93 -31.13 -33.05 15.09
C GLU A 93 -30.42 -34.41 14.85
N GLY A 94 -29.09 -34.42 14.74
CA GLY A 94 -28.22 -35.62 14.76
C GLY A 94 -27.39 -35.87 13.49
N GLU A 95 -26.61 -36.96 13.47
CA GLU A 95 -25.86 -37.37 12.27
C GLU A 95 -26.83 -37.87 11.18
N GLY A 96 -27.04 -37.03 10.17
CA GLY A 96 -27.78 -37.39 8.95
C GLY A 96 -26.93 -38.23 7.99
N THR A 97 -27.58 -39.03 7.16
CA THR A 97 -26.93 -39.75 6.06
C THR A 97 -26.86 -38.88 4.80
N ALA A 98 -26.07 -39.27 3.79
CA ALA A 98 -26.06 -38.61 2.47
C ALA A 98 -27.46 -38.43 1.84
N ALA A 99 -28.43 -39.29 2.18
CA ALA A 99 -29.80 -39.15 1.72
C ALA A 99 -30.49 -37.87 2.23
N ASP A 100 -29.97 -37.28 3.31
CA ASP A 100 -30.50 -36.07 3.93
C ASP A 100 -29.98 -34.78 3.28
N ASP A 101 -29.05 -34.83 2.31
CA ASP A 101 -28.55 -33.65 1.58
C ASP A 101 -29.66 -32.89 0.85
N THR A 102 -30.73 -33.58 0.44
CA THR A 102 -31.90 -32.97 -0.23
C THR A 102 -33.13 -32.89 0.67
N ASN A 103 -33.01 -33.28 1.93
CA ASN A 103 -34.12 -33.28 2.88
C ASN A 103 -34.33 -31.87 3.45
N ASP A 104 -35.59 -31.49 3.63
CA ASP A 104 -35.97 -30.10 3.91
C ASP A 104 -35.90 -29.73 5.40
N ASN A 105 -35.76 -30.72 6.29
CA ASN A 105 -35.95 -30.54 7.74
C ASN A 105 -34.75 -30.92 8.62
N HIS A 106 -33.58 -31.20 8.03
CA HIS A 106 -32.45 -31.81 8.74
C HIS A 106 -31.21 -30.88 8.81
N GLU A 107 -30.54 -30.79 9.98
CA GLU A 107 -29.38 -29.90 10.18
C GLU A 107 -28.23 -30.08 9.17
N ARG A 108 -27.94 -31.34 8.79
CA ARG A 108 -26.95 -31.72 7.77
C ARG A 108 -27.14 -30.95 6.48
N SER A 109 -28.38 -30.74 6.04
CA SER A 109 -28.68 -30.03 4.79
C SER A 109 -28.41 -28.53 4.88
N GLY A 110 -28.42 -27.93 6.08
CA GLY A 110 -28.10 -26.52 6.31
C GLY A 110 -26.63 -26.27 6.64
N ALA A 111 -25.84 -27.32 6.83
CA ALA A 111 -24.50 -27.21 7.35
C ALA A 111 -23.47 -26.74 6.30
N VAL A 112 -22.39 -26.13 6.79
CA VAL A 112 -21.23 -25.70 5.99
C VAL A 112 -20.04 -26.60 6.32
N ARG A 113 -19.26 -27.02 5.30
CA ARG A 113 -18.13 -27.93 5.49
C ARG A 113 -17.07 -27.76 4.40
N GLY A 114 -15.81 -28.00 4.75
CA GLY A 114 -14.72 -28.32 3.82
C GLY A 114 -14.21 -27.16 2.96
N THR A 115 -15.11 -26.37 2.39
CA THR A 115 -14.90 -25.16 1.58
C THR A 115 -16.00 -24.16 1.92
N GLY A 116 -15.75 -22.87 1.76
CA GLY A 116 -16.62 -21.77 2.15
C GLY A 116 -16.37 -21.26 3.56
N GLN A 117 -17.17 -20.29 3.95
CA GLN A 117 -17.01 -19.56 5.21
C GLN A 117 -18.33 -19.49 5.98
N VAL A 118 -18.22 -19.36 7.31
CA VAL A 118 -19.35 -19.09 8.20
C VAL A 118 -19.02 -17.94 9.12
N PHE A 119 -19.92 -16.97 9.19
CA PHE A 119 -19.82 -15.80 10.04
C PHE A 119 -20.93 -15.82 11.10
N TYR A 120 -20.59 -15.45 12.33
CA TYR A 120 -21.55 -15.21 13.43
C TYR A 120 -21.41 -13.78 13.93
N GLN A 121 -22.39 -12.93 13.67
CA GLN A 121 -22.54 -11.66 14.36
C GLN A 121 -23.48 -11.83 15.54
N PHE A 122 -23.14 -11.33 16.71
CA PHE A 122 -24.08 -11.26 17.84
C PHE A 122 -23.70 -10.14 18.80
N THR A 123 -24.70 -9.54 19.45
CA THR A 123 -24.48 -8.61 20.57
C THR A 123 -24.53 -9.38 21.88
N MET A 124 -23.49 -9.30 22.71
CA MET A 124 -23.45 -9.84 24.07
C MET A 124 -23.30 -8.73 25.11
N THR A 125 -24.04 -8.84 26.21
CA THR A 125 -23.89 -7.97 27.39
C THR A 125 -23.72 -8.83 28.62
N ARG A 126 -22.53 -8.81 29.21
CA ARG A 126 -22.21 -9.55 30.43
C ARG A 126 -22.70 -8.77 31.65
N ALA A 127 -23.25 -9.46 32.66
CA ALA A 127 -23.63 -8.82 33.92
C ALA A 127 -22.41 -8.23 34.65
N ALA A 128 -22.61 -7.17 35.43
CA ALA A 128 -21.54 -6.52 36.21
C ALA A 128 -20.82 -7.49 37.16
N GLY A 129 -19.48 -7.53 37.11
CA GLY A 129 -18.64 -8.36 37.96
C GLY A 129 -18.59 -9.83 37.53
N ASN A 130 -18.94 -10.11 36.27
CA ASN A 130 -18.79 -11.42 35.67
C ASN A 130 -17.30 -11.67 35.41
N SER A 131 -16.77 -12.79 35.91
CA SER A 131 -15.38 -13.23 35.68
C SER A 131 -15.37 -14.70 35.21
N SER A 132 -16.37 -15.05 34.40
CA SER A 132 -16.60 -16.42 33.93
C SER A 132 -16.76 -16.44 32.41
N TRP A 133 -16.67 -17.64 31.84
CA TRP A 133 -16.77 -17.83 30.40
C TRP A 133 -18.17 -17.48 29.86
N GLY A 134 -18.20 -17.03 28.61
CA GLY A 134 -19.41 -16.77 27.86
C GLY A 134 -19.10 -16.44 26.41
N GLY A 135 -19.81 -17.07 25.48
CA GLY A 135 -19.55 -16.89 24.06
C GLY A 135 -20.51 -17.64 23.15
N ALA A 136 -20.21 -17.55 21.86
CA ALA A 136 -20.86 -18.32 20.81
C ALA A 136 -20.00 -19.52 20.39
N SER A 137 -20.62 -20.54 19.81
CA SER A 137 -19.88 -21.75 19.42
C SER A 137 -20.46 -22.41 18.17
N SER A 138 -19.57 -23.01 17.39
CA SER A 138 -19.92 -23.87 16.26
C SER A 138 -19.86 -25.34 16.66
N TYR A 139 -20.81 -26.09 16.13
CA TYR A 139 -21.04 -27.49 16.43
C TYR A 139 -20.94 -28.36 15.18
N GLU A 140 -20.55 -29.61 15.39
CA GLU A 140 -20.61 -30.69 14.42
C GLU A 140 -21.49 -31.80 15.02
N PHE A 141 -22.74 -31.91 14.56
CA PHE A 141 -23.68 -32.99 14.92
C PHE A 141 -23.76 -33.25 16.44
N GLY A 142 -23.96 -32.19 17.22
CA GLY A 142 -24.10 -32.25 18.68
C GLY A 142 -22.79 -32.16 19.47
N GLU A 143 -21.62 -32.20 18.82
CA GLU A 143 -20.34 -31.94 19.47
C GLU A 143 -19.86 -30.50 19.24
N GLU A 144 -19.51 -29.79 20.31
CA GLU A 144 -18.90 -28.47 20.22
C GLU A 144 -17.49 -28.58 19.65
N ARG A 145 -17.15 -27.73 18.67
CA ARG A 145 -15.86 -27.75 17.99
C ARG A 145 -15.06 -26.48 18.17
N VAL A 146 -15.73 -25.34 18.04
CA VAL A 146 -15.07 -24.04 18.11
C VAL A 146 -15.90 -23.11 18.97
N PHE A 147 -15.26 -22.40 19.88
CA PHE A 147 -15.85 -21.39 20.74
C PHE A 147 -15.20 -20.04 20.51
N PHE A 148 -16.03 -18.99 20.50
CA PHE A 148 -15.66 -17.60 20.32
C PHE A 148 -16.28 -16.75 21.43
N GLY A 149 -15.49 -15.89 22.06
CA GLY A 149 -15.98 -15.01 23.14
C GLY A 149 -14.96 -14.94 24.25
N VAL A 150 -15.38 -15.05 25.52
CA VAL A 150 -14.46 -15.13 26.67
C VAL A 150 -14.32 -16.60 27.05
N PRO A 151 -13.24 -17.30 26.62
CA PRO A 151 -13.03 -18.71 26.94
C PRO A 151 -12.69 -18.89 28.42
N GLY A 152 -12.66 -20.14 28.90
CA GLY A 152 -12.36 -20.44 30.30
C GLY A 152 -11.03 -19.84 30.79
N ASN A 153 -10.02 -19.84 29.92
CA ASN A 153 -8.71 -19.25 30.20
C ASN A 153 -8.69 -17.71 30.18
N GLY A 154 -9.68 -17.07 29.54
CA GLY A 154 -9.85 -15.61 29.50
C GLY A 154 -10.80 -15.07 30.58
N ALA A 155 -11.55 -15.94 31.26
CA ALA A 155 -12.61 -15.60 32.20
C ALA A 155 -12.18 -14.68 33.35
N GLY A 156 -11.00 -14.89 33.93
CA GLY A 156 -10.51 -14.10 35.07
C GLY A 156 -10.08 -12.68 34.71
N THR A 157 -9.84 -12.39 33.44
CA THR A 157 -9.40 -11.09 32.91
C THR A 157 -10.36 -10.53 31.87
N ASP A 158 -11.49 -11.18 31.66
CA ASP A 158 -12.50 -10.84 30.66
C ASP A 158 -11.98 -10.79 29.22
N THR A 159 -10.84 -11.45 28.98
CA THR A 159 -10.11 -11.40 27.71
C THR A 159 -10.78 -12.30 26.69
N VAL A 160 -11.04 -11.75 25.49
CA VAL A 160 -11.61 -12.53 24.39
C VAL A 160 -10.62 -13.50 23.81
N GLY A 161 -11.12 -14.58 23.21
CA GLY A 161 -10.31 -15.57 22.55
C GLY A 161 -11.13 -16.57 21.74
N ILE A 162 -10.38 -17.45 21.09
CA ILE A 162 -10.88 -18.55 20.28
C ILE A 162 -10.40 -19.85 20.92
N GLU A 163 -11.31 -20.79 21.14
CA GLU A 163 -11.00 -22.11 21.69
C GLU A 163 -11.48 -23.21 20.75
N GLU A 164 -10.58 -24.13 20.36
CA GLU A 164 -10.92 -25.32 19.59
C GLU A 164 -10.91 -26.56 20.49
N PHE A 165 -11.88 -27.43 20.25
CA PHE A 165 -12.07 -28.70 20.93
C PHE A 165 -11.85 -29.88 19.97
N GLY A 166 -11.16 -30.92 20.43
CA GLY A 166 -10.88 -32.13 19.65
C GLY A 166 -9.41 -32.53 19.67
N SER A 167 -8.94 -33.17 18.59
CA SER A 167 -7.57 -33.69 18.47
C SER A 167 -6.50 -32.61 18.38
N SER A 168 -6.88 -31.39 18.00
CA SER A 168 -6.01 -30.20 17.90
C SER A 168 -6.42 -29.12 18.89
N SER A 169 -6.91 -29.52 20.08
CA SER A 169 -7.48 -28.60 21.06
C SER A 169 -6.50 -27.51 21.48
N GLY A 170 -6.99 -26.28 21.64
CA GLY A 170 -6.18 -25.18 22.15
C GLY A 170 -6.94 -23.86 22.20
N THR A 171 -6.43 -22.93 23.00
CA THR A 171 -6.99 -21.59 23.17
C THR A 171 -6.00 -20.54 22.67
N THR A 172 -6.46 -19.60 21.86
CA THR A 172 -5.75 -18.36 21.53
C THR A 172 -6.49 -17.20 22.18
N LEU A 173 -5.82 -16.45 23.05
CA LEU A 173 -6.37 -15.22 23.63
C LEU A 173 -5.93 -14.02 22.80
N GLY A 174 -6.82 -13.05 22.66
CA GLY A 174 -6.51 -11.73 22.12
C GLY A 174 -5.90 -10.79 23.15
N SER A 175 -5.92 -9.50 22.81
CA SER A 175 -5.50 -8.40 23.70
C SER A 175 -6.67 -7.60 24.28
N ILE A 176 -7.90 -7.86 23.83
CA ILE A 176 -9.10 -7.11 24.21
C ILE A 176 -9.81 -7.79 25.39
N SER A 177 -10.17 -7.00 26.39
CA SER A 177 -11.07 -7.43 27.48
C SER A 177 -12.43 -6.77 27.35
N LEU A 178 -13.50 -7.55 27.53
CA LEU A 178 -14.87 -7.05 27.44
C LEU A 178 -15.28 -6.35 28.74
N ALA A 179 -15.80 -5.13 28.64
CA ALA A 179 -16.30 -4.40 29.79
C ALA A 179 -17.69 -4.92 30.19
N ASP A 180 -17.82 -5.41 31.42
CA ASP A 180 -19.12 -5.83 31.94
C ASP A 180 -20.13 -4.68 31.98
N GLY A 181 -21.42 -5.02 31.88
CA GLY A 181 -22.53 -4.07 31.85
C GLY A 181 -22.66 -3.31 30.53
N THR A 182 -21.71 -3.48 29.61
CA THR A 182 -21.70 -2.85 28.28
C THR A 182 -22.08 -3.88 27.22
N ALA A 183 -22.84 -3.45 26.22
CA ALA A 183 -23.13 -4.27 25.05
C ALA A 183 -21.93 -4.26 24.09
N HIS A 184 -21.49 -5.44 23.68
CA HIS A 184 -20.44 -5.62 22.70
C HIS A 184 -20.96 -6.43 21.52
N THR A 185 -20.68 -5.99 20.31
CA THR A 185 -20.96 -6.76 19.09
C THR A 185 -19.72 -7.56 18.74
N LEU A 186 -19.85 -8.88 18.60
CA LEU A 186 -18.75 -9.74 18.17
C LEU A 186 -19.08 -10.32 16.80
N VAL A 187 -18.06 -10.44 15.95
CA VAL A 187 -18.15 -11.17 14.68
C VAL A 187 -17.11 -12.28 14.70
N ALA A 188 -17.57 -13.53 14.68
CA ALA A 188 -16.72 -14.71 14.62
C ALA A 188 -16.73 -15.28 13.20
N VAL A 189 -15.58 -15.80 12.76
CA VAL A 189 -15.38 -16.35 11.41
C VAL A 189 -14.78 -17.75 11.49
N ILE A 190 -15.34 -18.66 10.70
CA ILE A 190 -14.74 -19.94 10.36
C ILE A 190 -14.52 -19.95 8.85
N ASP A 191 -13.25 -19.93 8.43
CA ASP A 191 -12.84 -19.95 7.04
C ASP A 191 -12.19 -21.30 6.71
N TYR A 192 -12.93 -22.15 6.00
CA TYR A 192 -12.45 -23.46 5.59
C TYR A 192 -11.57 -23.41 4.34
N ASP A 193 -11.66 -22.33 3.56
CA ASP A 193 -10.91 -22.17 2.31
C ASP A 193 -9.45 -21.80 2.61
N HIS A 194 -9.23 -20.93 3.60
CA HIS A 194 -7.90 -20.45 4.00
C HIS A 194 -7.41 -21.03 5.34
N ASP A 195 -8.09 -22.04 5.87
CA ASP A 195 -7.75 -22.73 7.12
C ASP A 195 -7.55 -21.77 8.30
N ASN A 196 -8.48 -20.84 8.52
CA ASN A 196 -8.37 -19.78 9.54
C ASN A 196 -9.65 -19.57 10.34
N LEU A 197 -9.49 -19.15 11.60
CA LEU A 197 -10.55 -18.64 12.46
C LEU A 197 -10.28 -17.19 12.79
N GLY A 198 -11.34 -16.39 12.86
CA GLY A 198 -11.29 -14.97 13.20
C GLY A 198 -12.28 -14.61 14.31
N LEU A 199 -11.95 -13.61 15.11
CA LEU A 199 -12.86 -12.96 16.04
C LEU A 199 -12.61 -11.46 16.08
N PHE A 200 -13.64 -10.69 15.79
CA PHE A 200 -13.68 -9.23 15.89
C PHE A 200 -14.53 -8.80 17.08
N VAL A 201 -14.14 -7.71 17.73
CA VAL A 201 -14.80 -7.10 18.87
C VAL A 201 -15.17 -5.65 18.55
N ASN A 202 -16.47 -5.41 18.45
CA ASN A 202 -17.08 -4.15 18.03
C ASN A 202 -16.55 -3.69 16.66
N PRO A 203 -16.62 -4.54 15.61
CA PRO A 203 -16.05 -4.20 14.33
C PRO A 203 -16.66 -2.92 13.75
N GLY A 204 -15.81 -2.09 13.16
CA GLY A 204 -16.17 -0.95 12.33
C GLY A 204 -15.87 -1.19 10.83
N PRO A 205 -16.14 -0.20 9.96
CA PRO A 205 -15.88 -0.29 8.52
C PRO A 205 -14.41 -0.50 8.11
N GLU A 206 -13.48 -0.23 9.03
CA GLU A 206 -12.07 -0.59 8.88
C GLU A 206 -11.82 -2.10 8.95
N ASP A 207 -12.72 -2.85 9.58
CA ASP A 207 -12.53 -4.25 9.88
C ASP A 207 -13.00 -5.09 8.71
N PHE A 208 -12.11 -5.95 8.25
CA PHE A 208 -12.32 -6.71 7.03
C PHE A 208 -11.87 -8.15 7.23
N TRP A 209 -12.60 -9.02 6.54
CA TRP A 209 -12.22 -10.40 6.32
C TRP A 209 -12.35 -10.68 4.83
N ASN A 210 -11.25 -10.72 4.09
CA ASN A 210 -11.33 -10.98 2.66
C ASN A 210 -11.65 -12.45 2.41
N ALA A 211 -12.83 -12.70 1.85
CA ALA A 211 -13.29 -14.04 1.57
C ALA A 211 -12.48 -14.76 0.47
N LEU A 212 -11.73 -14.02 -0.35
CA LEU A 212 -11.01 -14.55 -1.52
C LEU A 212 -9.61 -15.08 -1.19
N ASP A 213 -8.90 -14.43 -0.26
CA ASP A 213 -7.50 -14.77 0.10
C ASP A 213 -7.33 -15.04 1.61
N GLY A 214 -8.38 -14.86 2.43
CA GLY A 214 -8.35 -15.05 3.88
C GLY A 214 -7.63 -13.93 4.65
N SER A 215 -7.12 -12.91 3.95
CA SER A 215 -6.48 -11.77 4.60
C SER A 215 -7.49 -11.02 5.47
N ASN A 216 -7.05 -10.56 6.65
CA ASN A 216 -7.95 -9.93 7.61
C ASN A 216 -7.18 -9.12 8.65
N ASN A 217 -7.92 -8.34 9.43
CA ASN A 217 -7.40 -7.63 10.60
C ASN A 217 -8.14 -8.00 11.89
N ALA A 218 -8.61 -9.25 12.02
CA ALA A 218 -9.37 -9.68 13.20
C ALA A 218 -8.56 -9.54 14.50
N ASP A 219 -9.23 -9.16 15.59
CA ASP A 219 -8.60 -8.98 16.91
C ASP A 219 -7.96 -10.25 17.47
N VAL A 220 -8.52 -11.41 17.07
CA VAL A 220 -7.95 -12.73 17.35
C VAL A 220 -8.01 -13.58 16.09
N VAL A 221 -6.86 -14.11 15.68
CA VAL A 221 -6.75 -15.06 14.57
C VAL A 221 -6.16 -16.37 15.08
N ARG A 222 -6.64 -17.49 14.56
CA ARG A 222 -6.11 -18.82 14.87
C ARG A 222 -6.15 -19.72 13.64
N PRO A 223 -5.03 -20.38 13.25
CA PRO A 223 -5.04 -21.39 12.20
C PRO A 223 -6.00 -22.54 12.52
N TYR A 224 -6.68 -23.05 11.51
CA TYR A 224 -7.71 -24.07 11.64
C TYR A 224 -7.77 -24.98 10.42
N HIS A 225 -7.09 -26.12 10.54
CA HIS A 225 -6.91 -27.10 9.47
C HIS A 225 -8.00 -28.19 9.46
N SER A 226 -9.03 -28.04 10.32
CA SER A 226 -10.07 -29.03 10.48
C SER A 226 -11.15 -28.84 9.41
N LYS A 227 -11.37 -29.88 8.60
CA LYS A 227 -12.42 -29.91 7.57
C LYS A 227 -13.78 -30.40 8.10
N ARG A 228 -14.00 -30.27 9.41
CA ARG A 228 -15.24 -30.67 10.11
C ARG A 228 -16.39 -29.72 9.78
N TRP A 229 -17.61 -30.14 10.07
CA TRP A 229 -18.80 -29.36 9.72
C TRP A 229 -19.13 -28.29 10.76
N SER A 230 -19.78 -27.24 10.29
CA SER A 230 -20.53 -26.28 11.10
C SER A 230 -22.02 -26.48 10.83
N THR A 231 -22.74 -27.05 11.80
CA THR A 231 -24.16 -27.45 11.65
C THR A 231 -25.12 -26.58 12.44
N SER A 232 -24.64 -25.96 13.52
CA SER A 232 -25.43 -25.09 14.38
C SER A 232 -24.58 -24.04 15.07
N VAL A 233 -25.25 -22.99 15.56
CA VAL A 233 -24.69 -21.97 16.43
C VAL A 233 -25.24 -22.13 17.84
N ARG A 234 -24.37 -22.06 18.85
CA ARG A 234 -24.76 -22.01 20.27
C ARG A 234 -24.44 -20.66 20.88
N LEU A 235 -25.32 -20.15 21.73
CA LEU A 235 -25.06 -19.04 22.66
C LEU A 235 -25.15 -19.55 24.10
N ALA A 236 -24.09 -19.35 24.89
CA ALA A 236 -24.01 -19.89 26.26
C ALA A 236 -23.10 -19.08 27.18
N SER A 237 -23.35 -19.14 28.49
CA SER A 237 -22.49 -18.54 29.50
C SER A 237 -22.63 -19.20 30.88
N ALA A 238 -21.58 -19.11 31.68
CA ALA A 238 -21.60 -19.53 33.08
C ALA A 238 -22.35 -18.55 33.99
N THR A 239 -22.24 -17.26 33.73
CA THR A 239 -22.93 -16.19 34.49
C THR A 239 -23.93 -15.47 33.60
N GLN A 240 -24.79 -14.63 34.19
CA GLN A 240 -25.82 -13.92 33.43
C GLN A 240 -25.23 -13.08 32.29
N THR A 241 -25.60 -13.43 31.07
CA THR A 241 -25.28 -12.72 29.83
C THR A 241 -26.56 -12.58 29.01
N THR A 242 -26.79 -11.41 28.43
CA THR A 242 -27.88 -11.20 27.47
C THR A 242 -27.35 -11.18 26.05
N TRP A 243 -28.13 -11.70 25.11
CA TRP A 243 -27.79 -11.82 23.70
C TRP A 243 -28.88 -11.21 22.84
N ASP A 244 -28.47 -10.60 21.74
CA ASP A 244 -29.35 -9.97 20.76
C ASP A 244 -28.68 -9.93 19.38
N ASN A 245 -29.45 -9.59 18.35
CA ASN A 245 -28.97 -9.33 16.98
C ASN A 245 -28.07 -10.45 16.42
N LEU A 246 -28.47 -11.72 16.57
CA LEU A 246 -27.73 -12.83 15.98
C LEU A 246 -27.93 -12.82 14.46
N VAL A 247 -26.84 -12.82 13.71
CA VAL A 247 -26.80 -13.05 12.26
C VAL A 247 -25.82 -14.18 11.98
N VAL A 248 -26.26 -15.15 11.20
CA VAL A 248 -25.40 -16.20 10.63
C VAL A 248 -25.35 -15.99 9.13
N ALA A 249 -24.15 -15.86 8.57
CA ALA A 249 -23.96 -15.59 7.14
C ALA A 249 -22.78 -16.37 6.56
N ARG A 250 -22.64 -16.30 5.24
CA ARG A 250 -21.55 -16.89 4.44
C ARG A 250 -20.62 -15.85 3.85
N ASP A 251 -20.89 -14.58 4.13
CA ASP A 251 -20.13 -13.46 3.62
C ASP A 251 -19.88 -12.44 4.74
N PRO A 252 -18.78 -11.70 4.65
CA PRO A 252 -18.40 -10.69 5.62
C PRO A 252 -19.33 -9.45 5.62
N ALA A 253 -19.88 -9.05 4.47
CA ALA A 253 -20.71 -7.84 4.38
C ALA A 253 -22.03 -7.97 5.17
N SER A 254 -22.66 -9.15 5.14
CA SER A 254 -23.89 -9.44 5.88
C SER A 254 -23.74 -9.40 7.40
N VAL A 255 -22.50 -9.47 7.91
CA VAL A 255 -22.18 -9.33 9.35
C VAL A 255 -21.54 -7.99 9.68
N GLY A 256 -21.60 -7.03 8.75
CA GLY A 256 -21.13 -5.66 8.94
C GLY A 256 -19.62 -5.47 8.82
N LEU A 257 -18.89 -6.47 8.32
CA LEU A 257 -17.49 -6.30 7.97
C LEU A 257 -17.38 -5.65 6.59
N GLN A 258 -16.23 -5.03 6.35
CA GLN A 258 -15.78 -4.51 5.07
C GLN A 258 -16.47 -3.24 4.51
N THR A 259 -17.62 -2.78 4.98
CA THR A 259 -18.34 -1.66 4.32
C THR A 259 -18.63 -0.49 5.26
N LEU A 260 -18.43 0.74 4.76
CA LEU A 260 -18.86 1.98 5.42
C LEU A 260 -20.35 2.24 5.20
N GLY A 261 -20.85 1.92 4.01
CA GLY A 261 -22.27 1.96 3.70
C GLY A 261 -22.56 1.42 2.30
N SER A 262 -23.76 0.90 2.11
CA SER A 262 -24.23 0.40 0.81
C SER A 262 -25.68 0.77 0.55
N ASP A 263 -26.05 0.95 -0.72
CA ASP A 263 -27.42 1.27 -1.13
C ASP A 263 -27.72 0.68 -2.53
N ASN A 264 -28.76 -0.15 -2.58
CA ASN A 264 -29.27 -0.75 -3.82
C ASN A 264 -30.50 -0.01 -4.35
N PHE A 265 -30.78 1.19 -3.82
CA PHE A 265 -31.81 2.11 -4.29
C PHE A 265 -33.24 1.55 -4.32
N THR A 266 -33.54 0.57 -3.45
CA THR A 266 -34.84 -0.10 -3.34
C THR A 266 -35.92 0.76 -2.65
N TYR A 267 -36.05 2.00 -3.06
CA TYR A 267 -37.06 2.94 -2.59
C TYR A 267 -38.29 2.93 -3.50
N SER A 268 -39.40 3.49 -3.00
CA SER A 268 -40.52 3.87 -3.87
C SER A 268 -40.08 4.91 -4.91
N ASP A 269 -40.56 4.78 -6.14
CA ASP A 269 -40.32 5.75 -7.22
C ASP A 269 -40.57 7.21 -6.79
N GLY A 270 -39.70 8.12 -7.22
CA GLY A 270 -39.74 9.55 -6.87
C GLY A 270 -38.38 10.13 -6.52
N ASN A 271 -38.34 11.36 -6.02
CA ASN A 271 -37.07 12.04 -5.66
C ASN A 271 -36.32 11.26 -4.56
N ILE A 272 -35.00 11.11 -4.72
CA ILE A 272 -34.12 10.46 -3.75
C ILE A 272 -33.81 11.35 -2.53
N ALA A 273 -33.96 12.68 -2.64
CA ALA A 273 -33.64 13.60 -1.56
C ALA A 273 -34.41 13.27 -0.25
N GLY A 274 -33.70 13.25 0.88
CA GLY A 274 -34.22 12.93 2.21
C GLY A 274 -34.45 11.43 2.48
N LYS A 275 -34.04 10.54 1.56
CA LYS A 275 -34.14 9.09 1.77
C LYS A 275 -32.90 8.59 2.54
N THR A 276 -33.10 7.69 3.50
CA THR A 276 -32.07 7.18 4.42
C THR A 276 -31.89 5.65 4.37
N GLY A 277 -32.36 4.99 3.31
CA GLY A 277 -32.28 3.53 3.17
C GLY A 277 -30.85 3.04 2.90
N GLY A 278 -30.74 1.76 2.52
CA GLY A 278 -29.46 1.07 2.47
C GLY A 278 -28.99 0.60 3.86
N THR A 279 -27.70 0.32 3.98
CA THR A 279 -27.03 -0.05 5.24
C THR A 279 -25.82 0.87 5.50
N GLY A 280 -25.45 1.05 6.77
CA GLY A 280 -24.34 1.94 7.15
C GLY A 280 -24.68 3.44 7.04
N PHE A 281 -23.71 4.26 6.61
CA PHE A 281 -23.81 5.74 6.53
C PHE A 281 -24.15 6.44 7.87
N ASN A 282 -23.72 5.82 8.96
CA ASN A 282 -23.87 6.29 10.33
C ASN A 282 -22.60 5.99 11.14
N TYR A 283 -21.41 6.09 10.53
CA TYR A 283 -20.17 5.75 11.21
C TYR A 283 -19.36 7.00 11.55
N ASN A 284 -19.03 7.19 12.82
CA ASN A 284 -18.12 8.24 13.23
C ASN A 284 -16.66 7.73 13.12
N ALA A 285 -15.92 8.26 12.15
CA ALA A 285 -14.53 7.93 11.86
C ALA A 285 -13.53 8.41 12.93
N PHE A 286 -13.92 9.32 13.83
CA PHE A 286 -13.07 9.80 14.92
C PHE A 286 -13.19 8.93 16.17
N THR A 287 -14.42 8.61 16.57
CA THR A 287 -14.68 7.74 17.72
C THR A 287 -14.61 6.27 17.37
N ARG A 288 -14.65 5.94 16.07
CA ARG A 288 -14.68 4.59 15.51
C ARG A 288 -15.90 3.80 15.98
N THR A 289 -17.06 4.46 15.93
CA THR A 289 -18.31 3.88 16.42
C THR A 289 -19.46 4.17 15.48
N VAL A 290 -20.35 3.19 15.34
CA VAL A 290 -21.65 3.37 14.69
C VAL A 290 -22.55 4.26 15.57
N THR A 291 -23.19 5.25 14.95
CA THR A 291 -24.04 6.26 15.55
C THR A 291 -25.53 5.91 15.38
N ALA A 292 -26.39 6.56 16.15
CA ALA A 292 -27.84 6.34 16.08
C ALA A 292 -28.49 7.00 14.85
N THR A 293 -27.79 7.90 14.15
CA THR A 293 -28.33 8.73 13.07
C THR A 293 -27.67 8.43 11.73
N THR A 294 -28.44 7.86 10.82
CA THR A 294 -28.06 7.65 9.42
C THR A 294 -28.12 8.93 8.60
N SER A 295 -27.16 9.11 7.69
CA SER A 295 -27.18 10.13 6.65
C SER A 295 -28.29 9.88 5.63
N ASP A 296 -28.92 10.96 5.17
CA ASP A 296 -29.84 11.01 4.05
C ASP A 296 -29.16 11.39 2.74
N TRP A 297 -29.84 11.08 1.63
CA TRP A 297 -29.47 11.54 0.31
C TRP A 297 -29.86 13.00 0.09
N ASP A 298 -28.96 13.76 -0.52
CA ASP A 298 -29.14 15.14 -0.95
C ASP A 298 -29.23 15.28 -2.47
N ALA A 299 -29.86 16.36 -2.92
CA ALA A 299 -29.95 16.74 -4.32
C ALA A 299 -29.72 18.25 -4.50
N SER A 300 -28.45 18.67 -4.62
CA SER A 300 -28.08 20.09 -4.78
C SER A 300 -28.23 20.62 -6.21
N SER A 301 -28.36 19.73 -7.22
CA SER A 301 -28.62 20.08 -8.61
C SER A 301 -29.58 19.07 -9.27
N GLY A 302 -30.48 19.58 -10.11
CA GLY A 302 -31.47 18.77 -10.83
C GLY A 302 -32.47 18.04 -9.93
N THR A 303 -33.09 17.00 -10.48
CA THR A 303 -34.06 16.15 -9.75
C THR A 303 -33.69 14.68 -9.93
N PRO A 304 -32.63 14.18 -9.25
CA PRO A 304 -32.35 12.75 -9.23
C PRO A 304 -33.56 11.98 -8.69
N ALA A 305 -33.89 10.85 -9.31
CA ALA A 305 -35.10 10.12 -8.98
C ALA A 305 -34.87 8.61 -8.97
N ILE A 306 -35.57 7.92 -8.07
CA ILE A 306 -35.74 6.49 -8.10
C ILE A 306 -36.80 6.14 -9.13
N ILE A 307 -36.47 5.22 -10.03
CA ILE A 307 -37.35 4.67 -11.05
C ILE A 307 -37.09 3.17 -11.10
N ASN A 308 -38.12 2.36 -10.79
CA ASN A 308 -38.04 0.90 -10.78
C ASN A 308 -36.88 0.37 -9.90
N ASN A 309 -36.76 0.88 -8.68
CA ASN A 309 -35.68 0.55 -7.72
C ASN A 309 -34.25 0.91 -8.17
N GLN A 310 -34.09 1.81 -9.14
CA GLN A 310 -32.78 2.31 -9.54
C GLN A 310 -32.72 3.82 -9.42
N LEU A 311 -31.59 4.36 -8.98
CA LEU A 311 -31.37 5.80 -9.04
C LEU A 311 -31.15 6.23 -10.48
N VAL A 312 -31.73 7.35 -10.88
CA VAL A 312 -31.60 7.92 -12.22
C VAL A 312 -31.15 9.37 -12.11
N THR A 313 -30.09 9.72 -12.84
CA THR A 313 -29.61 11.09 -13.01
C THR A 313 -29.60 11.46 -14.48
N ASP A 314 -29.90 12.72 -14.79
CA ASP A 314 -29.89 13.26 -16.14
C ASP A 314 -29.75 14.80 -16.08
N ASN A 315 -29.31 15.42 -17.17
CA ASN A 315 -29.20 16.88 -17.33
C ASN A 315 -28.47 17.60 -16.18
N GLY A 316 -27.40 16.99 -15.65
CA GLY A 316 -26.62 17.55 -14.55
C GLY A 316 -27.26 17.35 -13.17
N ALA A 317 -28.24 16.46 -13.05
CA ALA A 317 -28.77 16.04 -11.75
C ALA A 317 -27.72 15.25 -10.96
N GLU A 318 -27.75 15.40 -9.63
CA GLU A 318 -26.81 14.76 -8.72
C GLU A 318 -27.51 14.27 -7.46
N ALA A 319 -27.11 13.09 -7.00
CA ALA A 319 -27.44 12.57 -5.68
C ALA A 319 -26.16 12.50 -4.85
N ARG A 320 -26.14 13.10 -3.66
CA ARG A 320 -24.98 13.10 -2.75
C ARG A 320 -25.37 12.46 -1.42
N ARG A 321 -24.45 11.75 -0.77
CA ARG A 321 -24.66 11.19 0.57
C ARG A 321 -23.38 11.19 1.40
N GLU A 322 -23.50 11.70 2.62
CA GLU A 322 -22.46 11.80 3.63
C GLU A 322 -22.24 10.44 4.31
N TYR A 323 -21.05 10.26 4.89
CA TYR A 323 -20.73 8.99 5.57
C TYR A 323 -21.28 8.89 6.99
N ASN A 324 -21.73 10.01 7.57
CA ASN A 324 -22.37 10.01 8.88
C ASN A 324 -23.32 11.18 9.08
N GLY A 325 -24.55 10.85 9.45
CA GLY A 325 -25.59 11.79 9.86
C GLY A 325 -26.06 12.77 8.77
N PRO A 326 -27.19 13.45 9.00
CA PRO A 326 -27.81 14.36 8.03
C PRO A 326 -27.25 15.80 8.07
N THR A 327 -26.35 16.13 9.00
CA THR A 327 -25.86 17.51 9.14
C THR A 327 -24.67 17.77 8.24
N GLU A 328 -24.84 18.63 7.24
CA GLU A 328 -23.83 18.98 6.24
C GLU A 328 -22.87 20.11 6.67
N GLY A 329 -21.70 20.19 6.04
CA GLY A 329 -20.81 21.36 6.08
C GLY A 329 -19.46 21.14 6.79
N THR A 330 -18.66 22.22 6.92
CA THR A 330 -17.27 22.14 7.39
C THR A 330 -17.10 21.83 8.88
N GLY A 331 -18.16 21.99 9.68
CA GLY A 331 -18.18 21.73 11.12
C GLY A 331 -17.06 22.41 11.92
N THR A 332 -16.97 22.07 13.20
CA THR A 332 -15.88 22.42 14.12
C THR A 332 -15.30 21.14 14.73
N ALA A 333 -14.15 21.22 15.41
CA ALA A 333 -13.61 20.05 16.11
C ALA A 333 -14.54 19.50 17.21
N ALA A 334 -15.49 20.29 17.72
CA ALA A 334 -16.52 19.79 18.63
C ALA A 334 -17.46 18.79 17.95
N ASP A 335 -17.57 18.86 16.62
CA ASP A 335 -18.40 17.96 15.83
C ASP A 335 -17.71 16.62 15.56
N ASP A 336 -16.40 16.48 15.82
CA ASP A 336 -15.66 15.21 15.67
C ASP A 336 -16.26 14.12 16.58
N THR A 337 -16.73 14.49 17.78
CA THR A 337 -17.41 13.58 18.72
C THR A 337 -18.94 13.62 18.60
N ASN A 338 -19.48 14.47 17.73
CA ASN A 338 -20.93 14.61 17.53
C ASN A 338 -21.39 13.58 16.48
N ASP A 339 -22.52 12.95 16.74
CA ASP A 339 -22.90 11.70 16.08
C ASP A 339 -23.69 11.89 14.79
N ASN A 340 -24.02 13.13 14.42
CA ASN A 340 -24.95 13.44 13.33
C ASN A 340 -24.40 14.37 12.21
N HIS A 341 -23.07 14.55 12.11
CA HIS A 341 -22.46 15.54 11.22
C HIS A 341 -21.47 14.94 10.21
N ALA A 342 -21.48 15.42 8.96
CA ALA A 342 -20.63 14.93 7.85
C ALA A 342 -19.14 14.86 8.20
N ARG A 343 -18.68 15.88 8.92
CA ARG A 343 -17.33 15.96 9.47
C ARG A 343 -16.94 14.72 10.31
N SER A 344 -17.82 14.18 11.14
CA SER A 344 -17.46 13.03 11.98
C SER A 344 -17.38 11.71 11.22
N GLY A 345 -18.06 11.59 10.07
CA GLY A 345 -17.91 10.43 9.18
C GLY A 345 -16.76 10.54 8.18
N ALA A 346 -16.08 11.67 8.13
CA ALA A 346 -15.15 11.96 7.06
C ALA A 346 -13.80 11.24 7.22
N ILE A 347 -13.29 10.72 6.09
CA ILE A 347 -11.97 10.09 5.99
C ILE A 347 -10.95 11.13 5.56
N ARG A 348 -9.74 11.11 6.15
CA ARG A 348 -8.76 12.18 5.92
C ARG A 348 -7.32 11.74 6.12
N SER A 349 -6.39 12.41 5.44
CA SER A 349 -4.92 12.40 5.63
C SER A 349 -4.19 11.05 5.43
N THR A 350 -4.75 9.96 5.91
CA THR A 350 -4.24 8.59 5.89
C THR A 350 -5.43 7.63 5.78
N GLY A 351 -5.23 6.48 5.13
CA GLY A 351 -6.28 5.51 4.85
C GLY A 351 -6.81 5.62 3.42
N GLN A 352 -7.80 4.81 3.12
CA GLN A 352 -8.36 4.65 1.78
C GLN A 352 -9.88 4.79 1.80
N VAL A 353 -10.44 5.22 0.68
CA VAL A 353 -11.88 5.18 0.42
C VAL A 353 -12.10 4.57 -0.95
N PHE A 354 -12.96 3.56 -0.98
CA PHE A 354 -13.35 2.84 -2.19
C PHE A 354 -14.83 3.11 -2.48
N TYR A 355 -15.16 3.30 -3.75
CA TYR A 355 -16.54 3.42 -4.24
C TYR A 355 -16.80 2.34 -5.28
N ARG A 356 -17.67 1.38 -4.98
CA ARG A 356 -18.25 0.48 -5.97
C ARG A 356 -19.61 1.02 -6.38
N PHE A 357 -19.90 1.02 -7.68
CA PHE A 357 -21.23 1.36 -8.20
C PHE A 357 -21.41 0.75 -9.58
N THR A 358 -22.64 0.40 -9.91
CA THR A 358 -23.01 0.00 -11.26
C THR A 358 -23.72 1.16 -11.96
N MET A 359 -23.24 1.54 -13.13
CA MET A 359 -23.88 2.57 -13.95
C MET A 359 -24.25 2.04 -15.33
N ASN A 360 -25.42 2.41 -15.83
CA ASN A 360 -25.86 2.12 -17.20
C ASN A 360 -26.24 3.43 -17.90
N ARG A 361 -25.44 3.82 -18.89
CA ARG A 361 -25.62 5.05 -19.66
C ARG A 361 -26.69 4.84 -20.73
N ALA A 362 -27.66 5.74 -20.86
CA ALA A 362 -28.68 5.63 -21.90
C ALA A 362 -28.05 5.70 -23.31
N ALA A 363 -28.68 5.06 -24.29
CA ALA A 363 -28.21 5.04 -25.68
C ALA A 363 -28.01 6.47 -26.25
N GLY A 364 -26.80 6.75 -26.74
CA GLY A 364 -26.44 8.05 -27.31
C GLY A 364 -26.06 9.11 -26.28
N ASN A 365 -25.73 8.69 -25.06
CA ASN A 365 -25.24 9.58 -24.02
C ASN A 365 -23.77 9.94 -24.32
N GLY A 366 -23.57 11.12 -24.94
CA GLY A 366 -22.23 11.69 -25.19
C GLY A 366 -21.80 12.70 -24.12
N SER A 367 -22.22 12.51 -22.87
CA SER A 367 -21.93 13.43 -21.76
C SER A 367 -21.15 12.74 -20.64
N TRP A 368 -20.68 13.54 -19.69
CA TRP A 368 -19.99 13.05 -18.50
C TRP A 368 -20.95 12.28 -17.58
N SER A 369 -20.42 11.30 -16.87
CA SER A 369 -21.17 10.50 -15.90
C SER A 369 -20.20 9.78 -14.98
N GLY A 370 -20.38 9.89 -13.67
CA GLY A 370 -19.50 9.23 -12.73
C GLY A 370 -19.85 9.44 -11.28
N THR A 371 -18.97 8.94 -10.42
CA THR A 371 -18.98 9.21 -8.99
C THR A 371 -17.93 10.24 -8.61
N SER A 372 -18.12 10.92 -7.50
CA SER A 372 -17.10 11.83 -6.98
C SER A 372 -17.05 11.89 -5.46
N SER A 373 -15.87 12.30 -5.00
CA SER A 373 -15.56 12.54 -3.59
C SER A 373 -15.52 14.03 -3.29
N PHE A 374 -16.00 14.37 -2.10
CA PHE A 374 -16.19 15.74 -1.64
C PHE A 374 -15.28 16.04 -0.45
N SER A 375 -14.68 17.22 -0.47
CA SER A 375 -14.09 17.84 0.71
C SER A 375 -15.03 18.93 1.18
N PHE A 376 -16.03 18.52 1.97
CA PHE A 376 -17.21 19.35 2.27
C PHE A 376 -17.89 19.78 0.97
N GLY A 377 -18.58 20.93 0.90
CA GLY A 377 -19.31 21.36 -0.30
C GLY A 377 -18.52 21.57 -1.59
N ASN A 378 -17.25 21.13 -1.68
CA ASN A 378 -16.43 21.18 -2.88
C ASN A 378 -16.13 19.76 -3.38
N GLU A 379 -16.53 19.47 -4.62
CA GLU A 379 -16.05 18.30 -5.36
C GLU A 379 -14.55 18.43 -5.60
N ARG A 380 -13.82 17.33 -5.43
CA ARG A 380 -12.35 17.32 -5.53
C ARG A 380 -11.81 16.26 -6.48
N ILE A 381 -12.47 15.11 -6.52
CA ILE A 381 -12.08 13.99 -7.37
C ILE A 381 -13.32 13.41 -8.00
N PHE A 382 -13.28 13.23 -9.31
CA PHE A 382 -14.31 12.59 -10.10
C PHE A 382 -13.76 11.34 -10.78
N PHE A 383 -14.55 10.27 -10.78
CA PHE A 383 -14.26 8.97 -11.38
C PHE A 383 -15.40 8.55 -12.29
N GLY A 384 -15.11 7.99 -13.46
CA GLY A 384 -16.11 7.54 -14.41
C GLY A 384 -15.78 8.05 -15.80
N VAL A 385 -16.74 8.63 -16.52
CA VAL A 385 -16.50 9.33 -17.80
C VAL A 385 -16.41 10.83 -17.51
N PRO A 386 -15.20 11.42 -17.41
CA PRO A 386 -15.05 12.85 -17.14
C PRO A 386 -15.51 13.69 -18.33
N SER A 387 -15.65 15.00 -18.15
CA SER A 387 -16.07 15.90 -19.25
C SER A 387 -15.17 15.79 -20.50
N ALA A 388 -13.86 15.59 -20.31
CA ALA A 388 -12.91 15.33 -21.41
C ALA A 388 -13.19 14.01 -22.15
N GLY A 389 -13.78 13.01 -21.49
CA GLY A 389 -14.18 11.73 -22.05
C GLY A 389 -15.63 11.68 -22.54
N GLY A 390 -16.47 12.67 -22.22
CA GLY A 390 -17.92 12.64 -22.48
C GLY A 390 -18.30 12.36 -23.93
N GLY A 391 -17.55 12.87 -24.90
CA GLY A 391 -17.81 12.62 -26.33
C GLY A 391 -17.26 11.31 -26.90
N SER A 392 -16.38 10.63 -26.16
CA SER A 392 -15.76 9.36 -26.56
C SER A 392 -16.12 8.20 -25.64
N ASP A 393 -16.95 8.44 -24.62
CA ASP A 393 -17.38 7.46 -23.61
C ASP A 393 -16.22 6.80 -22.87
N THR A 394 -15.07 7.48 -22.82
CA THR A 394 -13.83 6.95 -22.28
C THR A 394 -13.75 7.20 -20.78
N ILE A 395 -13.41 6.17 -20.01
CA ILE A 395 -13.27 6.31 -18.56
C ILE A 395 -12.01 7.11 -18.19
N GLY A 396 -12.03 7.71 -17.02
CA GLY A 396 -10.93 8.51 -16.51
C GLY A 396 -11.14 9.00 -15.09
N ILE A 397 -10.09 9.62 -14.58
CA ILE A 397 -10.05 10.23 -13.24
C ILE A 397 -9.77 11.72 -13.43
N ASP A 398 -10.67 12.57 -12.98
CA ASP A 398 -10.48 14.02 -12.98
C ASP A 398 -10.22 14.53 -11.57
N HIS A 399 -9.07 15.16 -11.39
CA HIS A 399 -8.65 15.77 -10.14
C HIS A 399 -8.83 17.29 -10.27
N THR A 400 -9.84 17.83 -9.61
CA THR A 400 -10.25 19.23 -9.75
C THR A 400 -9.09 20.18 -9.44
N GLY A 401 -8.75 21.04 -10.41
CA GLY A 401 -7.65 22.02 -10.28
C GLY A 401 -6.25 21.46 -10.51
N VAL A 402 -6.10 20.16 -10.78
CA VAL A 402 -4.83 19.49 -11.07
C VAL A 402 -4.82 18.91 -12.50
N GLY A 403 -5.91 18.29 -12.92
CA GLY A 403 -6.11 17.78 -14.27
C GLY A 403 -6.68 16.36 -14.32
N THR A 404 -6.82 15.85 -15.54
CA THR A 404 -7.50 14.59 -15.83
C THR A 404 -6.52 13.53 -16.34
N SER A 405 -6.69 12.27 -15.92
CA SER A 405 -6.05 11.09 -16.50
C SER A 405 -7.12 10.28 -17.23
N MET A 406 -6.91 10.01 -18.52
CA MET A 406 -7.82 9.20 -19.32
C MET A 406 -7.30 7.77 -19.42
N GLY A 407 -8.22 6.80 -19.34
CA GLY A 407 -7.93 5.41 -19.65
C GLY A 407 -8.03 5.10 -21.15
N ASN A 408 -7.97 3.82 -21.48
CA ASN A 408 -8.19 3.28 -22.82
C ASN A 408 -9.56 2.56 -22.97
N ILE A 409 -10.28 2.33 -21.87
CA ILE A 409 -11.59 1.68 -21.89
C ILE A 409 -12.68 2.66 -22.30
N ARG A 410 -13.42 2.26 -23.33
CA ARG A 410 -14.62 2.96 -23.80
C ARG A 410 -15.87 2.20 -23.38
N LEU A 411 -16.79 2.89 -22.72
CA LEU A 411 -18.06 2.33 -22.32
C LEU A 411 -19.00 2.19 -23.52
N THR A 412 -19.83 1.15 -23.47
CA THR A 412 -20.92 0.94 -24.44
C THR A 412 -22.23 1.35 -23.80
N ASP A 413 -22.88 2.37 -24.36
CA ASP A 413 -24.20 2.79 -23.89
C ASP A 413 -25.23 1.64 -23.95
N GLY A 414 -26.15 1.63 -23.00
CA GLY A 414 -27.16 0.60 -22.80
C GLY A 414 -26.63 -0.66 -22.13
N THR A 415 -25.32 -0.73 -21.86
CA THR A 415 -24.69 -1.83 -21.12
C THR A 415 -24.31 -1.35 -19.74
N ALA A 416 -24.72 -2.10 -18.71
CA ALA A 416 -24.30 -1.83 -17.34
C ALA A 416 -22.79 -2.07 -17.19
N CYS A 417 -22.13 -1.16 -16.50
CA CYS A 417 -20.73 -1.27 -16.13
C CYS A 417 -20.61 -1.07 -14.62
N THR A 418 -20.05 -2.06 -13.93
CA THR A 418 -19.68 -1.92 -12.54
C THR A 418 -18.31 -1.27 -12.46
N MET A 419 -18.14 -0.27 -11.62
CA MET A 419 -16.88 0.42 -11.44
C MET A 419 -16.46 0.39 -9.99
N VAL A 420 -15.15 0.35 -9.76
CA VAL A 420 -14.55 0.56 -8.44
C VAL A 420 -13.57 1.72 -8.54
N ALA A 421 -13.79 2.76 -7.74
CA ALA A 421 -12.91 3.92 -7.64
C ALA A 421 -12.19 3.92 -6.29
N VAL A 422 -10.94 4.37 -6.27
CA VAL A 422 -10.09 4.35 -5.06
C VAL A 422 -9.45 5.71 -4.85
N ILE A 423 -9.52 6.19 -3.61
CA ILE A 423 -8.70 7.30 -3.11
C ILE A 423 -7.80 6.74 -2.02
N ASP A 424 -6.49 6.67 -2.29
CA ASP A 424 -5.49 6.25 -1.33
C ASP A 424 -4.69 7.45 -0.82
N TYR A 425 -5.08 7.93 0.37
CA TYR A 425 -4.41 9.05 1.02
C TYR A 425 -3.04 8.66 1.57
N THR A 426 -2.82 7.38 1.90
CA THR A 426 -1.58 6.84 2.47
C THR A 426 -0.50 6.80 1.39
N ASN A 427 -0.77 6.11 0.28
CA ASN A 427 0.18 5.86 -0.80
C ASN A 427 0.15 6.96 -1.88
N LYS A 428 -0.68 8.00 -1.67
CA LYS A 428 -0.84 9.14 -2.57
C LYS A 428 -1.18 8.71 -3.99
N ARG A 429 -2.20 7.86 -4.13
CA ARG A 429 -2.59 7.27 -5.41
C ARG A 429 -4.12 7.26 -5.58
N LEU A 430 -4.56 7.39 -6.83
CA LEU A 430 -5.95 7.24 -7.26
C LEU A 430 -6.04 6.08 -8.25
N GLY A 431 -7.13 5.34 -8.20
CA GLY A 431 -7.40 4.20 -9.07
C GLY A 431 -8.86 4.16 -9.55
N LEU A 432 -9.08 3.64 -10.74
CA LEU A 432 -10.40 3.33 -11.29
C LEU A 432 -10.35 2.01 -12.06
N PHE A 433 -11.25 1.11 -11.70
CA PHE A 433 -11.46 -0.19 -12.32
C PHE A 433 -12.82 -0.22 -13.02
N ALA A 434 -12.90 -0.88 -14.18
CA ALA A 434 -14.10 -1.11 -14.95
C ALA A 434 -14.36 -2.62 -15.08
N ASN A 435 -15.49 -3.04 -14.49
CA ASN A 435 -15.92 -4.43 -14.35
C ASN A 435 -14.88 -5.32 -13.65
N PRO A 436 -14.43 -4.96 -12.44
CA PRO A 436 -13.36 -5.71 -11.79
C PRO A 436 -13.75 -7.17 -11.53
N GLY A 437 -12.81 -8.07 -11.85
CA GLY A 437 -12.87 -9.51 -11.64
C GLY A 437 -12.10 -9.98 -10.40
N GLN A 438 -11.80 -11.28 -10.34
CA GLN A 438 -11.03 -11.87 -9.23
C GLN A 438 -9.52 -11.60 -9.35
N GLU A 439 -9.08 -11.23 -10.55
CA GLU A 439 -7.74 -10.78 -10.90
C GLU A 439 -7.45 -9.35 -10.45
N ASP A 440 -8.49 -8.57 -10.12
CA ASP A 440 -8.35 -7.18 -9.80
C ASP A 440 -7.99 -6.96 -8.33
N TYR A 441 -6.86 -6.28 -8.12
CA TYR A 441 -6.30 -6.08 -6.79
C TYR A 441 -5.91 -4.63 -6.53
N TRP A 442 -5.97 -4.27 -5.25
CA TRP A 442 -5.38 -3.04 -4.72
C TRP A 442 -4.69 -3.37 -3.41
N ASN A 443 -3.36 -3.29 -3.38
CA ASN A 443 -2.60 -3.54 -2.18
C ASN A 443 -2.65 -2.29 -1.27
N PRO A 444 -3.29 -2.38 -0.09
CA PRO A 444 -3.44 -1.22 0.76
C PRO A 444 -2.14 -0.76 1.42
N LEU A 445 -1.09 -1.59 1.45
CA LEU A 445 0.18 -1.30 2.13
C LEU A 445 1.10 -0.40 1.32
N ASP A 446 1.18 -0.61 0.00
CA ASP A 446 2.12 0.11 -0.89
C ASP A 446 1.44 0.78 -2.10
N GLY A 447 0.15 0.52 -2.33
CA GLY A 447 -0.61 1.09 -3.44
C GLY A 447 -0.33 0.44 -4.79
N SER A 448 0.38 -0.69 -4.86
CA SER A 448 0.43 -1.55 -6.05
C SER A 448 -0.99 -2.04 -6.40
N ASN A 449 -1.32 -2.10 -7.68
CA ASN A 449 -2.69 -2.36 -8.14
C ASN A 449 -2.74 -2.74 -9.62
N SER A 450 -3.89 -3.27 -10.04
CA SER A 450 -4.25 -3.56 -11.44
C SER A 450 -5.24 -2.56 -12.06
N ALA A 451 -5.38 -1.34 -11.51
CA ALA A 451 -6.44 -0.43 -11.93
C ALA A 451 -6.29 0.02 -13.40
N ASP A 452 -7.40 0.02 -14.14
CA ASP A 452 -7.45 0.43 -15.56
C ASP A 452 -7.01 1.89 -15.78
N VAL A 453 -7.24 2.74 -14.79
CA VAL A 453 -6.76 4.13 -14.78
C VAL A 453 -6.14 4.43 -13.42
N THR A 454 -4.91 4.94 -13.44
CA THR A 454 -4.24 5.42 -12.24
C THR A 454 -3.84 6.89 -12.35
N ARG A 455 -3.70 7.55 -11.21
CA ARG A 455 -3.18 8.91 -11.12
C ARG A 455 -2.51 9.15 -9.77
N PRO A 456 -1.39 9.90 -9.70
CA PRO A 456 -0.89 10.40 -8.43
C PRO A 456 -1.92 11.27 -7.70
N PHE A 457 -2.06 11.10 -6.40
CA PHE A 457 -2.87 11.97 -5.56
C PHE A 457 -2.06 13.18 -5.11
N ASN A 458 -2.48 14.36 -5.53
CA ASN A 458 -1.95 15.63 -5.04
C ASN A 458 -2.85 16.18 -3.92
N ASN A 459 -2.25 16.76 -2.88
CA ASN A 459 -3.06 17.34 -1.81
C ASN A 459 -3.89 18.52 -2.33
N PHE A 460 -5.14 18.63 -1.88
CA PHE A 460 -6.05 19.73 -2.24
C PHE A 460 -5.81 20.99 -1.42
N SER A 461 -5.27 20.82 -0.21
CA SER A 461 -5.08 21.89 0.76
C SER A 461 -3.62 22.35 0.79
N THR A 462 -3.40 23.63 0.51
CA THR A 462 -2.09 24.31 0.62
C THR A 462 -1.83 24.90 2.00
N THR A 463 -2.78 24.76 2.95
CA THR A 463 -2.76 25.43 4.26
C THR A 463 -3.14 24.48 5.40
N THR A 464 -2.27 23.54 5.80
CA THR A 464 -2.36 22.70 7.03
C THR A 464 -3.68 21.94 7.34
N ASN A 465 -4.74 22.10 6.56
CA ASN A 465 -6.00 21.38 6.70
C ASN A 465 -5.88 20.06 5.94
N ALA A 466 -6.26 18.97 6.59
CA ALA A 466 -6.30 17.63 5.99
C ALA A 466 -7.09 17.62 4.68
N ASP A 467 -6.75 16.71 3.76
CA ASP A 467 -7.60 16.38 2.61
C ASP A 467 -8.70 15.44 3.09
N TRP A 468 -9.96 15.79 2.81
CA TRP A 468 -11.13 15.06 3.32
C TRP A 468 -11.92 14.41 2.19
N SER A 469 -12.43 13.22 2.48
CA SER A 469 -13.58 12.62 1.80
C SER A 469 -14.74 12.58 2.79
N THR A 470 -15.77 13.38 2.55
CA THR A 470 -16.91 13.56 3.45
C THR A 470 -18.20 12.91 2.94
N ALA A 471 -18.30 12.72 1.63
CA ALA A 471 -19.49 12.26 0.96
C ALA A 471 -19.15 11.62 -0.40
N VAL A 472 -20.02 10.71 -0.83
CA VAL A 472 -20.06 10.19 -2.20
C VAL A 472 -21.14 10.91 -3.00
N ARG A 473 -20.89 11.17 -4.27
CA ARG A 473 -21.86 11.69 -5.23
C ARG A 473 -22.01 10.76 -6.41
N LEU A 474 -23.22 10.62 -6.93
CA LEU A 474 -23.54 9.97 -8.20
C LEU A 474 -24.22 11.01 -9.09
N ALA A 475 -23.66 11.27 -10.27
CA ALA A 475 -24.16 12.33 -11.14
C ALA A 475 -23.81 12.12 -12.61
N SER A 476 -24.60 12.75 -13.48
CA SER A 476 -24.37 12.70 -14.92
C SER A 476 -24.91 13.93 -15.65
N GLY A 477 -24.25 14.28 -16.74
CA GLY A 477 -24.71 15.30 -17.68
C GLY A 477 -25.77 14.80 -18.67
N GLY A 478 -25.89 13.49 -18.85
CA GLY A 478 -26.94 12.81 -19.64
C GLY A 478 -27.55 11.64 -18.86
N ALA A 479 -28.59 11.00 -19.40
CA ALA A 479 -29.35 9.99 -18.66
C ALA A 479 -28.51 8.75 -18.29
N VAL A 480 -28.47 8.41 -17.00
CA VAL A 480 -27.77 7.25 -16.42
C VAL A 480 -28.62 6.64 -15.32
N THR A 481 -28.70 5.31 -15.28
CA THR A 481 -29.22 4.58 -14.12
C THR A 481 -28.07 4.05 -13.26
N TRP A 482 -28.27 4.03 -11.95
CA TRP A 482 -27.28 3.65 -10.94
C TRP A 482 -27.86 2.58 -10.01
N ASP A 483 -27.01 1.64 -9.63
CA ASP A 483 -27.31 0.55 -8.71
C ASP A 483 -26.03 0.10 -7.97
N ASP A 484 -26.16 -0.81 -7.01
CA ASP A 484 -25.04 -1.47 -6.31
C ASP A 484 -23.99 -0.48 -5.74
N LEU A 485 -24.45 0.60 -5.10
CA LEU A 485 -23.51 1.53 -4.44
C LEU A 485 -22.96 0.87 -3.19
N THR A 486 -21.64 0.77 -3.08
CA THR A 486 -20.94 0.42 -1.85
C THR A 486 -19.77 1.37 -1.63
N VAL A 487 -19.67 1.90 -0.41
CA VAL A 487 -18.51 2.66 0.07
C VAL A 487 -17.77 1.81 1.09
N SER A 488 -16.47 1.66 0.93
CA SER A 488 -15.61 0.85 1.79
C SER A 488 -14.33 1.59 2.17
N LEU A 489 -13.72 1.21 3.29
CA LEU A 489 -12.38 1.66 3.70
C LEU A 489 -11.27 0.65 3.38
N ASN A 490 -11.63 -0.46 2.73
CA ASN A 490 -10.74 -1.56 2.38
C ASN A 490 -11.11 -2.15 0.99
N PRO A 491 -10.15 -2.74 0.26
CA PRO A 491 -10.39 -3.25 -1.09
C PRO A 491 -11.38 -4.43 -1.11
N ALA A 492 -11.35 -5.29 -0.09
CA ALA A 492 -12.23 -6.44 0.00
C ALA A 492 -13.73 -6.05 -0.02
N GLY A 493 -14.10 -4.95 0.64
CA GLY A 493 -15.48 -4.45 0.69
C GLY A 493 -16.05 -3.94 -0.63
N VAL A 494 -15.22 -3.79 -1.66
CA VAL A 494 -15.65 -3.47 -3.03
C VAL A 494 -15.40 -4.62 -4.01
N GLY A 495 -14.99 -5.79 -3.49
CA GLY A 495 -14.73 -7.00 -4.27
C GLY A 495 -13.35 -7.04 -4.92
N LEU A 496 -12.41 -6.19 -4.48
CA LEU A 496 -11.01 -6.28 -4.91
C LEU A 496 -10.22 -7.20 -3.98
N VAL A 497 -9.24 -7.89 -4.54
CA VAL A 497 -8.29 -8.69 -3.78
C VAL A 497 -7.26 -7.77 -3.10
N THR A 498 -6.85 -8.11 -1.89
CA THR A 498 -5.87 -7.32 -1.11
C THR A 498 -4.43 -7.72 -1.43
N THR A 499 -4.23 -8.99 -1.78
CA THR A 499 -3.00 -9.63 -2.23
C THR A 499 -3.39 -10.84 -3.07
N ILE A 500 -2.87 -11.03 -4.28
CA ILE A 500 -3.05 -12.35 -4.93
C ILE A 500 -2.09 -13.32 -4.23
N PRO A 501 -2.60 -14.43 -3.65
CA PRO A 501 -1.74 -15.42 -2.97
C PRO A 501 -0.77 -16.07 -3.97
N ASP A 502 0.45 -16.38 -3.52
CA ASP A 502 1.38 -17.29 -4.20
C ASP A 502 0.80 -18.73 -4.09
N LEU A 503 0.13 -19.23 -5.14
CA LEU A 503 -0.66 -20.46 -5.09
C LEU A 503 0.20 -21.72 -5.11
N ASP A 504 1.40 -21.66 -5.67
CA ASP A 504 2.32 -22.80 -5.76
C ASP A 504 3.48 -22.75 -4.74
N GLY A 505 3.68 -21.61 -4.08
CA GLY A 505 4.63 -21.40 -3.01
C GLY A 505 6.08 -21.30 -3.47
N ASP A 506 6.33 -20.90 -4.72
CA ASP A 506 7.67 -20.81 -5.29
C ASP A 506 8.40 -19.51 -4.97
N GLY A 507 7.70 -18.54 -4.36
CA GLY A 507 8.24 -17.26 -3.93
C GLY A 507 8.03 -16.12 -4.93
N LEU A 508 7.41 -16.37 -6.09
CA LEU A 508 6.75 -15.35 -6.89
C LEU A 508 5.36 -15.07 -6.27
N PRO A 509 4.97 -13.80 -6.08
CA PRO A 509 3.60 -13.52 -5.69
C PRO A 509 2.67 -13.74 -6.88
N GLY A 510 1.56 -14.42 -6.66
CA GLY A 510 0.55 -14.65 -7.70
C GLY A 510 0.03 -13.36 -8.36
N TYR A 511 0.17 -12.19 -7.72
CA TYR A 511 -0.27 -10.92 -8.33
C TYR A 511 0.67 -10.48 -9.43
N TRP A 512 1.95 -10.72 -9.23
CA TRP A 512 2.98 -10.37 -10.18
C TRP A 512 2.92 -11.35 -11.34
N GLU A 513 2.73 -12.64 -11.05
CA GLU A 513 2.54 -13.66 -12.07
C GLU A 513 1.30 -13.37 -12.94
N ALA A 514 0.16 -13.06 -12.34
CA ALA A 514 -1.04 -12.68 -13.08
C ALA A 514 -0.84 -11.41 -13.93
N LEU A 515 -0.17 -10.37 -13.38
CA LEU A 515 0.14 -9.13 -14.11
C LEU A 515 0.97 -9.38 -15.37
N HIS A 516 1.95 -10.27 -15.27
CA HIS A 516 2.82 -10.64 -16.39
C HIS A 516 2.29 -11.86 -17.16
N ALA A 517 1.05 -12.27 -16.85
CA ALA A 517 0.31 -13.41 -17.38
C ALA A 517 1.06 -14.76 -17.29
N LEU A 518 1.98 -14.90 -16.34
CA LEU A 518 2.56 -16.16 -15.90
C LEU A 518 1.49 -17.07 -15.27
N ASP A 519 1.85 -18.31 -14.98
CA ASP A 519 0.95 -19.34 -14.44
C ASP A 519 1.33 -19.61 -12.99
N ASP A 520 0.56 -19.05 -12.05
CA ASP A 520 0.70 -19.14 -10.57
C ASP A 520 0.53 -20.59 -10.02
N LEU A 521 0.48 -21.60 -10.89
CA LEU A 521 0.48 -23.02 -10.54
C LEU A 521 1.75 -23.76 -11.01
N ASP A 522 2.76 -23.02 -11.50
CA ASP A 522 4.02 -23.53 -12.04
C ASP A 522 5.20 -23.29 -11.09
N ASP A 523 5.38 -24.17 -10.10
CA ASP A 523 6.44 -24.08 -9.08
C ASP A 523 7.91 -24.18 -9.58
N GLY A 524 8.14 -24.16 -10.90
CA GLY A 524 9.44 -24.28 -11.53
C GLY A 524 10.15 -25.63 -11.35
N THR A 525 9.49 -26.66 -10.77
CA THR A 525 10.14 -27.95 -10.48
C THR A 525 10.02 -28.96 -11.62
N THR A 526 11.16 -29.47 -12.14
CA THR A 526 11.09 -30.50 -13.18
C THR A 526 10.59 -31.86 -12.66
N GLY A 527 9.52 -32.42 -13.24
CA GLY A 527 9.21 -33.87 -13.17
C GLY A 527 7.98 -34.35 -12.37
N GLY A 528 6.98 -33.51 -12.08
CA GLY A 528 5.73 -33.92 -11.39
C GLY A 528 4.61 -34.50 -12.27
N ASN A 529 3.68 -35.27 -11.68
CA ASN A 529 2.44 -35.80 -12.30
C ASN A 529 1.35 -35.88 -11.19
N PRO A 530 0.10 -35.36 -11.36
CA PRO A 530 -0.71 -35.21 -12.58
C PRO A 530 -0.63 -33.83 -13.29
N PRO A 531 -1.24 -33.65 -14.48
CA PRO A 531 -0.99 -32.53 -15.39
C PRO A 531 -1.65 -31.19 -15.00
N GLY A 532 -0.80 -30.14 -14.96
CA GLY A 532 -1.13 -28.71 -14.90
C GLY A 532 -0.34 -28.00 -13.78
N ALA A 533 0.76 -27.29 -13.99
CA ALA A 533 1.67 -27.23 -15.14
C ALA A 533 3.14 -27.09 -14.65
N ARG A 534 3.56 -27.95 -13.72
CA ARG A 534 4.91 -28.00 -13.08
C ARG A 534 6.13 -28.23 -14.00
N ASN A 535 6.22 -27.65 -15.20
CA ASN A 535 7.41 -27.72 -16.06
C ASN A 535 7.41 -26.57 -17.10
N GLY A 536 6.89 -25.39 -16.75
CA GLY A 536 6.80 -24.26 -17.67
C GLY A 536 7.95 -23.25 -17.49
N PRO A 537 8.06 -22.27 -18.40
CA PRO A 537 8.91 -21.11 -18.21
C PRO A 537 8.29 -20.10 -17.22
N ASN A 538 7.17 -20.41 -16.56
CA ASN A 538 6.38 -19.42 -15.83
C ASN A 538 6.71 -19.37 -14.32
N GLY A 539 7.28 -20.42 -13.74
CA GLY A 539 7.73 -20.40 -12.34
C GLY A 539 8.94 -19.52 -12.06
N ALA A 540 9.33 -19.39 -10.80
CA ALA A 540 10.43 -18.57 -10.27
C ALA A 540 11.76 -18.74 -11.03
N LEU A 541 12.04 -19.94 -11.55
CA LEU A 541 13.27 -20.27 -12.29
C LEU A 541 13.12 -20.24 -13.82
N GLY A 542 11.92 -19.90 -14.31
CA GLY A 542 11.62 -19.80 -15.73
C GLY A 542 12.13 -18.50 -16.35
N ASP A 543 12.24 -18.49 -17.68
CA ASP A 543 12.75 -17.38 -18.51
C ASP A 543 11.89 -17.36 -19.81
N PRO A 544 10.67 -16.78 -19.77
CA PRO A 544 9.73 -16.83 -20.89
C PRO A 544 10.18 -16.06 -22.13
N ASP A 545 10.95 -14.98 -21.99
CA ASP A 545 11.42 -14.16 -23.11
C ASP A 545 12.83 -14.53 -23.61
N GLY A 546 13.57 -15.33 -22.85
CA GLY A 546 14.86 -15.89 -23.24
C GLY A 546 16.00 -14.88 -23.16
N ASP A 547 15.87 -13.82 -22.35
CA ASP A 547 16.93 -12.82 -22.17
C ASP A 547 18.06 -13.33 -21.23
N GLY A 548 17.79 -14.40 -20.48
CA GLY A 548 18.72 -15.02 -19.54
C GLY A 548 18.53 -14.61 -18.08
N LYS A 549 17.45 -13.90 -17.74
CA LYS A 549 16.97 -13.65 -16.39
C LYS A 549 15.86 -14.61 -16.04
N THR A 550 15.83 -15.01 -14.76
CA THR A 550 14.73 -15.80 -14.23
C THR A 550 13.59 -14.90 -13.76
N ASN A 551 12.35 -15.38 -13.82
CA ASN A 551 11.18 -14.66 -13.32
C ASN A 551 11.39 -14.12 -11.88
N ALA A 552 12.08 -14.86 -11.00
CA ALA A 552 12.40 -14.39 -9.65
C ALA A 552 13.41 -13.24 -9.63
N GLU A 553 14.40 -13.23 -10.53
CA GLU A 553 15.33 -12.11 -10.68
C GLU A 553 14.63 -10.87 -11.23
N GLU A 554 13.69 -11.07 -12.15
CA GLU A 554 12.89 -10.01 -12.77
C GLU A 554 11.87 -9.44 -11.80
N TYR A 555 11.19 -10.29 -11.03
CA TYR A 555 10.34 -9.87 -9.92
C TYR A 555 11.11 -9.01 -8.92
N ALA A 556 12.32 -9.43 -8.53
CA ALA A 556 13.16 -8.69 -7.60
C ALA A 556 13.64 -7.34 -8.15
N ALA A 557 13.64 -7.18 -9.48
CA ALA A 557 14.08 -5.96 -10.15
C ALA A 557 12.93 -5.08 -10.68
N GLY A 558 11.70 -5.59 -10.67
CA GLY A 558 10.55 -4.90 -11.25
C GLY A 558 10.55 -4.86 -12.78
N THR A 559 11.18 -5.84 -13.44
CA THR A 559 11.15 -6.01 -14.90
C THR A 559 10.00 -6.93 -15.33
N ASN A 560 9.74 -6.97 -16.63
CA ASN A 560 8.67 -7.74 -17.25
C ASN A 560 9.21 -9.07 -17.81
N PRO A 561 8.85 -10.23 -17.24
CA PRO A 561 9.33 -11.57 -17.61
C PRO A 561 8.94 -12.07 -19.00
N ARG A 562 8.35 -11.20 -19.80
CA ARG A 562 7.95 -11.46 -21.18
C ARG A 562 8.51 -10.46 -22.15
N SER A 563 9.38 -9.57 -21.69
CA SER A 563 10.03 -8.55 -22.47
C SER A 563 11.50 -8.53 -22.13
N ASN A 564 12.31 -8.95 -23.09
CA ASN A 564 13.76 -8.93 -22.96
C ASN A 564 14.37 -7.50 -22.85
N ASP A 565 13.54 -6.47 -23.01
CA ASP A 565 13.78 -5.04 -22.89
C ASP A 565 12.48 -4.48 -22.31
N SER A 566 12.42 -4.37 -20.98
CA SER A 566 11.18 -4.16 -20.22
C SER A 566 10.64 -2.75 -20.30
N ASP A 567 11.51 -1.77 -20.56
CA ASP A 567 11.14 -0.37 -20.66
C ASP A 567 11.15 0.18 -22.11
N GLU A 568 11.49 -0.67 -23.07
CA GLU A 568 11.51 -0.41 -24.51
C GLU A 568 12.49 0.70 -24.93
N ASP A 569 13.58 0.89 -24.18
CA ASP A 569 14.61 1.90 -24.51
C ASP A 569 15.68 1.41 -25.50
N GLY A 570 15.62 0.13 -25.87
CA GLY A 570 16.47 -0.51 -26.86
C GLY A 570 17.65 -1.26 -26.26
N PHE A 571 17.77 -1.34 -24.94
CA PHE A 571 18.74 -2.15 -24.23
C PHE A 571 18.05 -3.29 -23.49
N SER A 572 18.61 -4.49 -23.55
CA SER A 572 17.99 -5.65 -22.89
C SER A 572 18.19 -5.62 -21.38
N ASP A 573 17.22 -6.06 -20.59
CA ASP A 573 17.28 -6.10 -19.13
C ASP A 573 18.58 -6.73 -18.63
N THR A 574 18.95 -7.89 -19.17
CA THR A 574 20.22 -8.57 -18.87
C THR A 574 21.47 -7.69 -19.00
N LEU A 575 21.53 -6.84 -20.03
CA LEU A 575 22.64 -5.92 -20.24
C LEU A 575 22.63 -4.80 -19.20
N GLU A 576 21.47 -4.27 -18.87
CA GLU A 576 21.27 -3.19 -17.92
C GLU A 576 21.64 -3.60 -16.50
N PHE A 577 21.23 -4.79 -16.07
CA PHE A 577 21.71 -5.42 -14.84
C PHE A 577 23.23 -5.50 -14.80
N ALA A 578 23.87 -5.90 -15.92
CA ALA A 578 25.31 -6.08 -15.98
C ALA A 578 26.08 -4.76 -15.83
N VAL A 579 25.48 -3.63 -16.21
CA VAL A 579 26.08 -2.29 -16.08
C VAL A 579 25.47 -1.45 -14.97
N ALA A 580 24.59 -2.03 -14.14
CA ALA A 580 23.90 -1.40 -13.02
C ALA A 580 23.06 -0.16 -13.42
N THR A 581 22.38 -0.25 -14.56
CA THR A 581 21.31 0.68 -14.96
C THR A 581 19.95 0.07 -14.61
N ASN A 582 18.85 0.80 -14.79
CA ASN A 582 17.54 0.38 -14.26
C ASN A 582 16.65 -0.08 -15.42
N PRO A 583 16.49 -1.40 -15.61
CA PRO A 583 15.77 -1.97 -16.76
C PRO A 583 14.26 -1.77 -16.78
N SER A 584 13.71 -1.13 -15.75
CA SER A 584 12.29 -0.79 -15.68
C SER A 584 12.04 0.71 -15.94
N ASN A 585 13.04 1.44 -16.43
CA ASN A 585 13.00 2.89 -16.57
C ASN A 585 13.71 3.32 -17.85
N PRO A 586 12.96 3.76 -18.89
CA PRO A 586 13.54 4.01 -20.21
C PRO A 586 14.46 5.23 -20.26
N ALA A 587 14.56 5.97 -19.16
CA ALA A 587 15.52 7.05 -18.96
C ALA A 587 16.81 6.59 -18.25
N SER A 588 16.96 5.29 -18.01
CA SER A 588 18.03 4.66 -17.24
C SER A 588 18.60 3.44 -17.96
N TYR A 589 19.00 3.64 -19.22
CA TYR A 589 19.77 2.72 -20.05
C TYR A 589 21.28 2.71 -19.74
N PRO A 590 22.01 1.71 -20.25
CA PRO A 590 23.46 1.71 -20.45
C PRO A 590 23.96 2.97 -21.18
N GLY A 591 24.28 4.01 -20.40
CA GLY A 591 24.70 5.33 -20.90
C GLY A 591 23.86 6.51 -20.38
N ALA A 592 22.71 6.26 -19.75
CA ALA A 592 21.95 7.24 -18.96
C ALA A 592 22.48 7.33 -17.52
N ASP A 593 22.20 8.44 -16.83
CA ASP A 593 22.72 8.70 -15.48
C ASP A 593 21.95 7.93 -14.39
N PRO A 594 22.58 6.94 -13.72
CA PRO A 594 21.93 6.03 -12.77
C PRO A 594 21.65 6.65 -11.39
N GLN A 595 21.93 7.95 -11.15
CA GLN A 595 21.67 8.61 -9.88
C GLN A 595 21.10 10.02 -10.10
N PRO A 596 19.76 10.22 -10.13
CA PRO A 596 19.20 11.54 -10.43
C PRO A 596 19.83 12.64 -9.56
N GLY A 597 20.30 13.72 -10.19
CA GLY A 597 20.99 14.80 -9.50
C GLY A 597 22.44 14.52 -9.14
N LEU A 598 23.07 13.48 -9.66
CA LEU A 598 24.52 13.34 -9.64
C LEU A 598 25.13 14.26 -10.70
N ILE A 599 26.22 14.95 -10.37
CA ILE A 599 26.92 15.84 -11.31
C ILE A 599 28.26 15.21 -11.73
N GLY A 600 28.93 14.54 -10.79
CA GLY A 600 30.24 13.94 -11.04
C GLY A 600 30.72 13.03 -9.91
N ILE A 601 31.33 11.89 -10.26
CA ILE A 601 32.06 11.01 -9.35
C ILE A 601 33.52 10.97 -9.79
N GLU A 602 34.45 11.05 -8.83
CA GLU A 602 35.87 10.84 -9.07
C GLU A 602 36.53 10.09 -7.90
N ASN A 603 37.16 8.96 -8.21
CA ASN A 603 37.88 8.10 -7.25
C ASN A 603 39.40 8.05 -7.55
N PHE A 604 39.87 8.90 -8.46
CA PHE A 604 41.26 9.03 -8.90
C PHE A 604 41.92 7.71 -9.31
N ASN A 605 41.17 6.85 -9.99
CA ASN A 605 41.62 5.58 -10.57
C ASN A 605 42.50 5.80 -11.82
N TYR A 606 43.56 6.59 -11.66
CA TYR A 606 44.56 6.88 -12.68
C TYR A 606 45.90 6.24 -12.30
N PRO A 607 46.78 5.99 -13.28
CA PRO A 607 48.20 5.77 -12.99
C PRO A 607 48.80 6.98 -12.25
N ASP A 608 49.79 6.73 -11.39
CA ASP A 608 50.52 7.79 -10.70
C ASP A 608 51.11 8.80 -11.70
N GLY A 609 50.86 10.10 -11.49
CA GLY A 609 51.26 11.15 -12.43
C GLY A 609 50.41 12.41 -12.35
N ALA A 610 50.68 13.39 -13.22
CA ALA A 610 49.95 14.66 -13.23
C ALA A 610 48.45 14.47 -13.54
N ILE A 611 47.58 15.16 -12.79
CA ILE A 611 46.12 15.10 -13.01
C ILE A 611 45.66 15.95 -14.21
N HIS A 612 46.51 16.88 -14.69
CA HIS A 612 46.15 17.77 -15.78
C HIS A 612 45.78 17.01 -17.06
N GLY A 613 44.59 17.27 -17.61
CA GLY A 613 44.05 16.65 -18.81
C GLY A 613 43.37 15.30 -18.60
N GLN A 614 43.35 14.77 -17.38
CA GLN A 614 42.72 13.49 -17.05
C GLN A 614 41.18 13.60 -17.01
N ARG A 615 40.47 12.55 -17.46
CA ARG A 615 39.01 12.56 -17.72
C ARG A 615 38.22 11.36 -17.15
N ALA A 616 38.85 10.49 -16.35
CA ALA A 616 38.13 9.36 -15.74
C ALA A 616 37.13 9.84 -14.66
N GLY A 617 36.51 8.87 -13.97
CA GLY A 617 35.32 9.12 -13.17
C GLY A 617 34.04 9.00 -14.01
N THR A 618 32.90 9.17 -13.36
CA THR A 618 31.57 9.07 -13.98
C THR A 618 30.94 10.46 -14.03
N HIS A 619 30.23 10.78 -15.12
CA HIS A 619 29.62 12.09 -15.41
C HIS A 619 30.63 13.22 -15.67
N TRP A 620 30.42 14.41 -15.09
CA TRP A 620 31.12 15.67 -15.39
C TRP A 620 30.77 16.30 -16.75
N ASP A 621 29.52 16.08 -17.15
CA ASP A 621 28.93 16.43 -18.43
C ASP A 621 27.46 16.89 -18.27
N VAL A 622 27.10 17.45 -17.12
CA VAL A 622 25.71 17.81 -16.83
C VAL A 622 25.27 19.07 -17.58
N ASP A 623 24.04 19.06 -18.04
CA ASP A 623 23.22 20.17 -18.48
C ASP A 623 22.09 20.40 -17.47
N ASN A 624 22.10 21.57 -16.87
CA ASN A 624 21.16 22.05 -15.86
C ASN A 624 20.31 23.22 -16.38
N THR A 625 20.53 23.67 -17.61
CA THR A 625 19.86 24.83 -18.17
C THR A 625 18.60 24.43 -18.93
N THR A 626 17.58 25.28 -18.84
CA THR A 626 16.38 25.25 -19.70
C THR A 626 16.45 26.30 -20.81
N GLU A 627 17.53 27.08 -20.82
CA GLU A 627 17.83 28.03 -21.88
C GLU A 627 18.29 27.26 -23.14
N ASN A 628 17.67 27.53 -24.28
CA ASN A 628 18.02 27.08 -25.63
C ASN A 628 17.75 25.61 -26.03
N ASP A 629 17.52 24.70 -25.11
CA ASP A 629 16.89 23.41 -25.41
C ASP A 629 16.05 22.88 -24.24
N GLY A 630 15.25 21.83 -24.50
CA GLY A 630 14.45 21.18 -23.47
C GLY A 630 15.20 20.05 -22.76
N PHE A 631 16.52 19.97 -22.91
CA PHE A 631 17.32 18.84 -22.44
C PHE A 631 18.02 19.21 -21.13
N ILE A 632 17.54 18.61 -20.03
CA ILE A 632 18.22 18.63 -18.74
C ILE A 632 18.74 17.21 -18.50
N GLY A 633 20.04 17.04 -18.25
CA GLY A 633 20.63 15.70 -18.09
C GLY A 633 22.13 15.65 -18.41
N HIS A 634 22.65 14.49 -18.80
CA HIS A 634 24.07 14.31 -19.08
C HIS A 634 24.36 14.28 -20.59
N THR A 635 25.25 15.16 -21.04
CA THR A 635 25.61 15.38 -22.46
C THR A 635 26.55 14.32 -23.03
N MET A 636 26.93 13.31 -22.25
CA MET A 636 27.89 12.23 -22.57
C MET A 636 29.33 12.70 -22.85
N THR A 637 29.63 13.99 -22.66
CA THR A 637 30.95 14.57 -22.95
C THR A 637 31.55 15.14 -21.68
N SER A 638 32.37 14.35 -20.98
CA SER A 638 32.93 14.76 -19.68
C SER A 638 34.04 15.81 -19.77
N SER A 639 34.08 16.71 -18.79
CA SER A 639 35.15 17.68 -18.61
C SER A 639 36.46 17.01 -18.15
N SER A 640 37.60 17.69 -18.33
CA SER A 640 38.91 17.23 -17.86
C SER A 640 39.41 18.02 -16.66
N TRP A 641 40.18 17.38 -15.78
CA TRP A 641 40.88 18.05 -14.71
C TRP A 641 41.94 19.05 -15.23
N GLN A 642 41.97 20.24 -14.63
CA GLN A 642 42.95 21.29 -14.86
C GLN A 642 43.87 21.38 -13.64
N GLY A 643 45.00 20.68 -13.69
CA GLY A 643 46.06 20.79 -12.69
C GLY A 643 46.89 22.06 -12.90
N SER A 644 47.21 22.80 -11.83
CA SER A 644 48.01 24.04 -11.91
C SER A 644 49.53 23.83 -11.95
N SER A 645 50.02 22.67 -11.51
CA SER A 645 51.44 22.32 -11.56
C SER A 645 51.66 20.79 -11.46
N ALA A 646 52.92 20.35 -11.51
CA ALA A 646 53.28 18.94 -11.29
C ALA A 646 52.98 18.44 -9.86
N ASP A 647 52.77 19.36 -8.91
CA ASP A 647 52.35 19.03 -7.55
C ASP A 647 50.83 18.73 -7.47
N SER A 648 50.07 18.88 -8.56
CA SER A 648 48.70 18.38 -8.71
C SER A 648 48.75 17.03 -9.43
N ARG A 649 48.82 15.95 -8.65
CA ARG A 649 49.15 14.62 -9.17
C ARG A 649 48.38 13.52 -8.48
N VAL A 650 48.07 12.45 -9.18
CA VAL A 650 47.57 11.21 -8.58
C VAL A 650 48.76 10.41 -8.07
N SER A 651 48.61 9.85 -6.87
CA SER A 651 49.57 8.95 -6.26
C SER A 651 48.83 7.91 -5.45
N SER A 652 49.02 6.63 -5.75
CA SER A 652 48.42 5.50 -5.02
C SER A 652 46.89 5.58 -4.91
N GLY A 653 46.23 5.99 -6.00
CA GLY A 653 44.76 6.08 -6.08
C GLY A 653 44.12 7.29 -5.40
N ALA A 654 44.92 8.27 -4.96
CA ALA A 654 44.41 9.54 -4.43
C ALA A 654 45.01 10.73 -5.18
N LEU A 655 44.25 11.82 -5.31
CA LEU A 655 44.82 13.10 -5.75
C LEU A 655 45.65 13.69 -4.62
N ILE A 656 46.84 14.17 -4.95
CA ILE A 656 47.74 14.90 -4.08
C ILE A 656 47.80 16.35 -4.53
N THR A 657 47.66 17.27 -3.57
CA THR A 657 48.01 18.69 -3.74
C THR A 657 49.02 19.15 -2.69
N ARG A 658 49.89 20.09 -3.06
CA ARG A 658 51.01 20.58 -2.24
C ARG A 658 51.50 21.94 -2.78
N ASN A 659 52.17 22.75 -1.97
CA ASN A 659 52.89 23.96 -2.41
C ASN A 659 52.01 24.99 -3.16
N GLY A 660 50.70 25.04 -2.87
CA GLY A 660 49.75 25.92 -3.56
C GLY A 660 49.17 25.32 -4.84
N SER A 661 49.43 24.05 -5.13
CA SER A 661 48.90 23.35 -6.30
C SER A 661 47.38 23.13 -6.19
N THR A 662 46.72 23.07 -7.34
CA THR A 662 45.26 23.00 -7.48
C THR A 662 44.88 22.03 -8.59
N ALA A 663 43.70 21.41 -8.47
CA ALA A 663 43.05 20.69 -9.55
C ALA A 663 41.60 21.19 -9.66
N LYS A 664 41.24 21.80 -10.80
CA LYS A 664 39.87 22.31 -11.09
C LYS A 664 39.19 21.40 -12.11
N ARG A 665 37.89 21.14 -11.98
CA ARG A 665 37.09 20.41 -12.98
C ARG A 665 35.69 21.01 -13.10
N GLN A 666 35.30 21.33 -14.34
CA GLN A 666 33.97 21.86 -14.67
C GLN A 666 32.88 20.78 -14.56
N TYR A 667 31.64 21.19 -14.36
CA TYR A 667 30.49 20.26 -14.29
C TYR A 667 30.01 19.81 -15.67
N ASN A 668 30.21 20.62 -16.70
CA ASN A 668 29.95 20.26 -18.09
C ASN A 668 31.26 20.13 -18.87
N GLY A 669 31.29 19.26 -19.89
CA GLY A 669 32.43 19.14 -20.80
C GLY A 669 32.32 20.00 -22.06
N PRO A 670 33.23 19.82 -23.03
CA PRO A 670 33.33 20.71 -24.20
C PRO A 670 32.14 20.59 -25.17
N GLY A 671 31.38 21.69 -25.36
CA GLY A 671 30.21 21.83 -26.27
C GLY A 671 29.92 23.28 -26.69
N VAL A 672 28.85 23.54 -27.48
CA VAL A 672 28.51 24.88 -28.01
C VAL A 672 27.82 25.80 -27.00
N GLU A 673 27.45 25.29 -25.83
CA GLU A 673 26.91 26.07 -24.71
C GLU A 673 27.82 25.92 -23.48
N ASP A 674 28.16 27.09 -22.92
CA ASP A 674 29.25 27.44 -22.01
C ASP A 674 29.26 26.66 -20.68
N GLU A 675 30.25 26.89 -19.82
CA GLU A 675 30.34 26.46 -18.40
C GLU A 675 29.03 26.72 -17.61
N ARG A 676 28.22 27.64 -18.13
CA ARG A 676 26.86 27.99 -17.70
C ARG A 676 25.88 26.82 -17.77
N ALA A 677 25.93 25.99 -18.81
CA ALA A 677 24.96 24.91 -19.02
C ALA A 677 24.98 23.91 -17.86
N GLY A 678 26.16 23.52 -17.39
CA GLY A 678 26.27 22.68 -16.19
C GLY A 678 26.22 23.45 -14.87
N GLY A 679 26.07 24.78 -14.91
CA GLY A 679 26.14 25.64 -13.74
C GLY A 679 24.95 25.46 -12.81
N ILE A 680 25.20 25.49 -11.51
CA ILE A 680 24.16 25.49 -10.47
C ILE A 680 24.05 26.89 -9.89
N ALA A 681 22.87 27.50 -9.96
CA ALA A 681 22.60 28.85 -9.48
C ALA A 681 21.12 28.99 -9.11
N GLY A 682 20.75 30.08 -8.44
CA GLY A 682 19.35 30.42 -8.15
C GLY A 682 18.63 31.12 -9.31
N ALA A 683 19.15 31.01 -10.54
CA ALA A 683 18.56 31.62 -11.72
C ALA A 683 17.37 30.80 -12.22
N ALA A 684 16.31 31.46 -12.68
CA ALA A 684 15.05 30.79 -13.05
C ALA A 684 15.15 29.87 -14.28
N ASP A 685 16.24 29.96 -15.03
CA ASP A 685 16.55 29.11 -16.17
C ASP A 685 17.32 27.84 -15.77
N GLN A 686 17.60 27.63 -14.49
CA GLN A 686 18.27 26.44 -13.96
C GLN A 686 17.27 25.49 -13.31
N ASP A 687 17.42 24.18 -13.55
CA ASP A 687 16.56 23.15 -12.95
C ASP A 687 16.98 22.82 -11.49
N LYS A 688 18.28 22.80 -11.21
CA LYS A 688 18.85 22.57 -9.88
C LYS A 688 19.43 23.86 -9.31
N HIS A 689 19.06 24.17 -8.07
CA HIS A 689 19.51 25.37 -7.32
C HIS A 689 20.35 25.02 -6.07
N VAL A 690 20.72 23.75 -5.91
CA VAL A 690 21.51 23.26 -4.77
C VAL A 690 22.67 22.44 -5.31
N VAL A 691 23.87 22.63 -4.76
CA VAL A 691 25.04 21.80 -5.05
C VAL A 691 25.71 21.33 -3.77
N TYR A 692 26.13 20.08 -3.78
CA TYR A 692 26.86 19.41 -2.73
C TYR A 692 28.25 19.00 -3.22
N TYR A 693 29.24 19.12 -2.34
CA TYR A 693 30.57 18.54 -2.54
C TYR A 693 30.86 17.56 -1.42
N ARG A 694 31.06 16.29 -1.76
CA ARG A 694 31.55 15.25 -0.86
C ARG A 694 32.98 14.90 -1.23
N PHE A 695 33.87 14.81 -0.24
CA PHE A 695 35.23 14.36 -0.45
C PHE A 695 35.87 13.87 0.86
N ASN A 696 36.75 12.88 0.74
CA ASN A 696 37.67 12.51 1.80
C ASN A 696 38.92 13.40 1.71
N MET A 697 39.37 13.94 2.84
CA MET A 697 40.57 14.77 2.92
C MET A 697 41.47 14.31 4.05
N THR A 698 42.74 14.02 3.72
CA THR A 698 43.80 13.72 4.69
C THR A 698 44.92 14.76 4.58
N ARG A 699 45.23 15.44 5.69
CA ARG A 699 46.27 16.48 5.74
C ARG A 699 47.54 15.94 6.40
N ARG A 700 48.71 16.06 5.75
CA ARG A 700 50.02 15.70 6.33
C ARG A 700 50.68 16.89 7.05
N ALA A 701 51.77 16.64 7.80
CA ALA A 701 52.59 17.69 8.38
C ALA A 701 52.98 18.76 7.35
N GLY A 702 52.89 20.03 7.73
CA GLY A 702 53.33 21.16 6.90
C GLY A 702 52.27 21.77 5.98
N VAL A 703 51.03 21.28 5.99
CA VAL A 703 49.90 21.88 5.27
C VAL A 703 49.42 23.14 6.00
N GLN A 704 49.36 24.27 5.30
CA GLN A 704 48.92 25.57 5.84
C GLN A 704 47.44 25.85 5.60
N TRP A 705 46.92 25.44 4.45
CA TRP A 705 45.50 25.53 4.09
C TRP A 705 45.15 24.40 3.12
N SER A 706 43.89 23.98 3.12
CA SER A 706 43.35 23.04 2.13
C SER A 706 41.84 23.15 2.07
N GLY A 707 41.25 22.97 0.89
CA GLY A 707 39.80 22.83 0.77
C GLY A 707 39.36 22.46 -0.64
N ALA A 708 38.08 22.12 -0.74
CA ALA A 708 37.35 22.10 -2.00
C ALA A 708 36.65 23.45 -2.17
N SER A 709 36.69 24.00 -3.37
CA SER A 709 36.13 25.32 -3.66
C SER A 709 35.12 25.29 -4.79
N SER A 710 34.13 26.16 -4.67
CA SER A 710 33.13 26.47 -5.69
C SER A 710 33.61 27.59 -6.57
N TYR A 711 33.47 27.42 -7.89
CA TYR A 711 33.78 28.44 -8.88
C TYR A 711 32.50 28.99 -9.51
N ASP A 712 32.52 30.28 -9.75
CA ASP A 712 31.58 31.03 -10.56
C ASP A 712 32.37 31.47 -11.80
N PHE A 713 32.38 30.59 -12.80
CA PHE A 713 33.26 30.66 -13.96
C PHE A 713 34.75 30.70 -13.56
N GLU A 714 35.41 31.85 -13.72
CA GLU A 714 36.82 32.03 -13.34
C GLU A 714 37.01 32.57 -11.91
N ALA A 715 35.93 32.88 -11.20
CA ALA A 715 35.98 33.41 -9.83
C ALA A 715 35.78 32.31 -8.78
N GLU A 716 36.75 32.09 -7.90
CA GLU A 716 36.60 31.21 -6.74
C GLU A 716 35.73 31.92 -5.67
N ARG A 717 34.59 31.33 -5.29
CA ARG A 717 33.59 31.97 -4.41
C ARG A 717 33.66 31.49 -2.97
N PHE A 718 33.59 30.18 -2.79
CA PHE A 718 33.59 29.55 -1.48
C PHE A 718 34.69 28.50 -1.42
N LEU A 719 35.42 28.45 -0.31
CA LEU A 719 36.31 27.34 0.04
C LEU A 719 35.75 26.64 1.28
N PHE A 720 35.60 25.32 1.17
CA PHE A 720 35.17 24.41 2.22
C PHE A 720 36.36 23.54 2.65
N GLY A 721 36.80 23.68 3.89
CA GLY A 721 37.97 22.97 4.39
C GLY A 721 38.64 23.73 5.51
N VAL A 722 39.97 23.82 5.49
CA VAL A 722 40.78 24.52 6.49
C VAL A 722 41.46 25.73 5.83
N PRO A 723 40.93 26.95 6.01
CA PRO A 723 41.45 28.15 5.36
C PRO A 723 42.81 28.60 5.89
N GLY A 724 43.42 29.53 5.15
CA GLY A 724 44.70 30.14 5.48
C GLY A 724 44.67 31.09 6.69
N ALA A 725 43.50 31.55 7.12
CA ALA A 725 43.34 32.36 8.32
C ALA A 725 43.08 31.47 9.55
N ALA A 726 43.64 31.86 10.70
CA ALA A 726 43.27 31.26 11.97
C ALA A 726 41.96 31.90 12.48
N ASN A 727 41.14 31.11 13.18
CA ASN A 727 39.95 31.61 13.85
C ASN A 727 40.35 32.73 14.83
N PRO A 728 39.85 33.98 14.67
CA PRO A 728 40.20 35.08 15.56
C PRO A 728 39.86 34.83 17.03
N ALA A 729 38.88 33.96 17.31
CA ALA A 729 38.44 33.63 18.66
C ALA A 729 39.36 32.62 19.35
N SER A 730 39.79 31.56 18.64
CA SER A 730 40.63 30.49 19.22
C SER A 730 42.12 30.68 18.97
N GLY A 731 42.49 31.49 17.96
CA GLY A 731 43.85 31.61 17.45
C GLY A 731 44.33 30.39 16.66
N GLN A 732 43.45 29.43 16.38
CA GLN A 732 43.79 28.13 15.80
C GLN A 732 43.23 28.01 14.38
N ARG A 733 43.86 27.14 13.57
CA ARG A 733 43.37 26.79 12.24
C ARG A 733 42.34 25.68 12.36
N GLU A 734 41.14 25.92 11.86
CA GLU A 734 39.99 25.05 12.04
C GLU A 734 39.30 24.78 10.70
N PHE A 735 38.44 23.77 10.63
CA PHE A 735 37.53 23.64 9.50
C PHE A 735 36.60 24.85 9.45
N ALA A 736 36.30 25.35 8.25
CA ALA A 736 35.48 26.53 8.05
C ALA A 736 34.93 26.58 6.62
N ILE A 737 33.93 27.45 6.45
CA ILE A 737 33.54 28.00 5.15
C ILE A 737 34.25 29.34 5.01
N HIS A 738 35.01 29.52 3.94
CA HIS A 738 35.63 30.81 3.60
C HIS A 738 34.91 31.37 2.37
N ASP A 739 34.20 32.47 2.56
CA ASP A 739 33.66 33.30 1.49
C ASP A 739 34.79 34.21 1.00
N LEU A 740 35.36 33.86 -0.16
CA LEU A 740 36.48 34.57 -0.75
C LEU A 740 36.07 35.93 -1.32
N THR A 741 34.78 36.11 -1.63
CA THR A 741 34.27 37.38 -2.17
C THR A 741 34.15 38.41 -1.05
N ALA A 742 33.59 38.02 0.10
CA ALA A 742 33.46 38.89 1.27
C ALA A 742 34.72 38.92 2.15
N GLY A 743 35.66 37.97 1.96
CA GLY A 743 36.79 37.76 2.87
C GLY A 743 36.36 37.28 4.26
N GLN A 744 35.19 36.63 4.35
CA GLN A 744 34.55 36.24 5.61
C GLN A 744 34.68 34.74 5.86
N HIS A 745 34.68 34.35 7.13
CA HIS A 745 34.90 32.98 7.54
C HIS A 745 33.85 32.54 8.55
N ALA A 746 33.20 31.40 8.31
CA ALA A 746 32.39 30.69 9.29
C ALA A 746 33.19 29.50 9.83
N TYR A 747 33.87 29.70 10.96
CA TYR A 747 34.70 28.68 11.61
C TYR A 747 33.86 27.66 12.39
N SER A 748 34.24 26.40 12.30
CA SER A 748 33.57 25.28 12.99
C SER A 748 33.93 25.10 14.46
N GLY A 749 35.05 25.68 14.92
CA GLY A 749 35.61 25.35 16.23
C GLY A 749 36.41 24.03 16.26
N ILE A 750 36.52 23.31 15.14
CA ILE A 750 37.16 21.99 15.08
C ILE A 750 38.50 22.07 14.34
N GLN A 751 39.58 21.70 15.01
CA GLN A 751 40.92 21.63 14.39
C GLN A 751 41.11 20.31 13.62
N PRO A 752 41.77 20.33 12.46
CA PRO A 752 42.15 19.12 11.76
C PRO A 752 43.28 18.39 12.52
N VAL A 753 43.13 17.09 12.71
CA VAL A 753 44.19 16.23 13.24
C VAL A 753 45.08 15.76 12.08
N GLU A 754 46.39 15.92 12.24
CA GLU A 754 47.36 15.48 11.24
C GLU A 754 47.24 13.98 10.95
N GLY A 755 47.20 13.60 9.68
CA GLY A 755 47.11 12.21 9.23
C GLY A 755 45.75 11.55 9.41
N LYS A 756 44.78 12.20 10.08
CA LYS A 756 43.39 11.73 10.11
C LYS A 756 42.70 12.09 8.78
N THR A 757 42.02 11.12 8.19
CA THR A 757 41.08 11.33 7.09
C THR A 757 39.75 11.81 7.65
N TYR A 758 39.20 12.85 7.03
CA TYR A 758 37.86 13.33 7.34
C TYR A 758 36.99 13.25 6.09
N LEU A 759 35.74 12.83 6.27
CA LEU A 759 34.70 12.94 5.24
C LEU A 759 34.05 14.31 5.38
N LEU A 760 34.20 15.17 4.37
CA LEU A 760 33.54 16.48 4.35
C LEU A 760 32.37 16.41 3.38
N VAL A 761 31.26 17.04 3.78
CA VAL A 761 30.18 17.40 2.86
C VAL A 761 29.93 18.89 3.01
N SER A 762 30.00 19.63 1.91
CA SER A 762 29.52 21.01 1.84
C SER A 762 28.32 21.12 0.94
N LYS A 763 27.46 22.10 1.23
CA LYS A 763 26.25 22.43 0.47
C LYS A 763 26.26 23.92 0.19
N ILE A 764 25.88 24.30 -1.02
CA ILE A 764 25.47 25.66 -1.36
C ILE A 764 24.02 25.58 -1.78
N ASP A 765 23.16 26.29 -1.05
CA ASP A 765 21.73 26.41 -1.29
C ASP A 765 21.46 27.81 -1.81
N TYR A 766 21.17 27.94 -3.11
CA TYR A 766 20.95 29.24 -3.75
C TYR A 766 19.53 29.78 -3.52
N ASP A 767 18.56 28.92 -3.23
CA ASP A 767 17.20 29.36 -2.86
C ASP A 767 17.21 30.10 -1.52
N ASN A 768 17.96 29.57 -0.55
CA ASN A 768 18.07 30.15 0.79
C ASN A 768 19.29 31.05 0.96
N ASN A 769 20.22 31.04 0.00
CA ASN A 769 21.50 31.76 0.03
C ASN A 769 22.36 31.42 1.26
N VAL A 770 22.50 30.12 1.54
CA VAL A 770 23.28 29.59 2.66
C VAL A 770 24.28 28.55 2.18
N ALA A 771 25.54 28.73 2.56
CA ALA A 771 26.57 27.73 2.45
C ALA A 771 26.69 26.98 3.78
N THR A 772 26.77 25.64 3.72
CA THR A 772 26.77 24.75 4.89
C THR A 772 27.93 23.78 4.81
N LEU A 773 28.55 23.46 5.95
CA LEU A 773 29.62 22.47 6.06
C LEU A 773 29.28 21.42 7.12
N TYR A 774 29.42 20.16 6.75
CA TYR A 774 29.31 18.98 7.61
C TYR A 774 30.67 18.27 7.71
N LEU A 775 30.96 17.70 8.87
CA LEU A 775 32.17 16.92 9.12
C LEU A 775 31.80 15.53 9.60
N ASP A 776 32.36 14.51 8.95
CA ASP A 776 32.09 13.09 9.18
C ASP A 776 30.56 12.76 9.27
N PRO A 777 29.70 13.25 8.36
CA PRO A 777 28.25 13.00 8.43
C PRO A 777 27.90 11.53 8.13
N ASP A 778 26.79 11.06 8.70
CA ASP A 778 26.18 9.77 8.37
C ASP A 778 25.30 9.92 7.11
N LEU A 779 25.87 9.53 5.96
CA LEU A 779 25.20 9.62 4.66
C LEU A 779 24.08 8.58 4.48
N SER A 780 24.00 7.56 5.33
CA SER A 780 22.89 6.59 5.30
C SER A 780 21.57 7.21 5.78
N ARG A 781 21.65 8.29 6.57
CA ARG A 781 20.51 9.00 7.11
C ARG A 781 20.15 10.24 6.28
N PRO A 782 18.93 10.79 6.41
CA PRO A 782 18.57 12.06 5.77
C PRO A 782 19.43 13.23 6.26
N GLU A 783 19.58 14.26 5.43
CA GLU A 783 20.34 15.49 5.73
C GLU A 783 19.94 16.09 7.10
N SER A 784 18.63 16.14 7.39
CA SER A 784 18.06 16.70 8.62
C SER A 784 18.52 16.04 9.91
N SER A 785 19.07 14.82 9.85
CA SER A 785 19.61 14.11 11.01
C SER A 785 21.08 14.42 11.29
N ASN A 786 21.78 15.05 10.33
CA ASN A 786 23.17 15.44 10.45
C ASN A 786 23.26 16.89 10.92
N THR A 787 24.19 17.16 11.83
CA THR A 787 24.38 18.51 12.39
C THR A 787 25.47 19.24 11.61
N PRO A 788 25.19 20.39 10.97
CA PRO A 788 26.23 21.22 10.37
C PRO A 788 27.25 21.70 11.41
N VAL A 789 28.52 21.72 11.03
CA VAL A 789 29.60 22.29 11.84
C VAL A 789 29.85 23.76 11.55
N ALA A 790 29.39 24.27 10.39
CA ALA A 790 29.40 25.69 10.07
C ALA A 790 28.29 26.03 9.06
N ASN A 791 27.75 27.26 9.17
CA ASN A 791 26.80 27.85 8.23
C ASN A 791 27.26 29.28 7.91
N HIS A 792 27.12 29.71 6.66
CA HIS A 792 27.44 31.06 6.20
C HIS A 792 26.37 31.55 5.25
N ALA A 793 25.71 32.67 5.57
CA ALA A 793 24.74 33.31 4.70
C ALA A 793 25.44 34.27 3.74
N PHE A 794 24.98 34.36 2.49
CA PHE A 794 25.57 35.21 1.46
C PHE A 794 24.52 36.05 0.69
N PRO A 795 24.89 37.18 0.06
CA PRO A 795 23.95 38.21 -0.39
C PRO A 795 23.31 38.01 -1.80
N THR A 796 23.37 36.81 -2.37
CA THR A 796 22.85 36.36 -3.69
C THR A 796 23.66 36.75 -4.95
N ASP A 797 23.43 36.01 -6.05
CA ASP A 797 24.05 36.07 -7.40
C ASP A 797 25.44 35.41 -7.57
N TYR A 798 25.62 34.19 -7.04
CA TYR A 798 26.78 33.36 -7.41
C TYR A 798 26.36 32.14 -8.21
N TRP A 799 27.28 31.66 -9.04
CA TRP A 799 27.17 30.37 -9.71
C TRP A 799 28.12 29.35 -9.08
N SER A 800 27.80 28.08 -9.29
CA SER A 800 28.70 26.96 -9.09
C SER A 800 28.85 26.22 -10.41
N THR A 801 29.98 26.40 -11.08
CA THR A 801 30.25 25.88 -12.43
C THR A 801 31.38 24.84 -12.45
N ALA A 802 32.21 24.84 -11.41
CA ALA A 802 33.32 23.91 -11.26
C ALA A 802 33.65 23.65 -9.79
N VAL A 803 34.21 22.47 -9.53
CA VAL A 803 34.88 22.15 -8.26
C VAL A 803 36.38 22.31 -8.40
N ARG A 804 37.03 22.81 -7.36
CA ARG A 804 38.48 22.88 -7.30
C ARG A 804 39.01 22.34 -5.98
N LEU A 805 39.93 21.39 -6.04
CA LEU A 805 40.65 20.87 -4.89
C LEU A 805 42.01 21.58 -4.79
N GLY A 806 42.44 21.90 -3.58
CA GLY A 806 43.86 22.13 -3.38
C GLY A 806 44.27 22.66 -2.02
N SER A 807 45.57 22.89 -1.91
CA SER A 807 46.23 23.12 -0.64
C SER A 807 47.51 23.93 -0.79
N GLY A 808 47.93 24.57 0.30
CA GLY A 808 49.20 25.26 0.38
C GLY A 808 50.03 24.88 1.60
N GLY A 809 51.27 25.37 1.62
CA GLY A 809 52.32 24.89 2.51
C GLY A 809 53.10 23.72 1.90
N ASN A 810 54.05 23.19 2.66
CA ASN A 810 55.00 22.17 2.20
C ASN A 810 54.55 20.74 2.50
N GLY A 811 53.34 20.54 3.03
CA GLY A 811 52.77 19.22 3.29
C GLY A 811 51.82 18.77 2.19
N ASP A 812 51.73 17.45 2.01
CA ASP A 812 50.80 16.82 1.05
C ASP A 812 49.38 16.79 1.64
N VAL A 813 48.38 16.99 0.78
CA VAL A 813 46.97 16.72 1.07
C VAL A 813 46.48 15.67 0.09
N GLU A 814 45.93 14.58 0.63
CA GLU A 814 45.33 13.49 -0.13
C GLU A 814 43.81 13.73 -0.22
N TRP A 815 43.28 13.58 -1.45
CA TRP A 815 41.85 13.70 -1.77
C TRP A 815 41.36 12.42 -2.43
N ASP A 816 40.20 11.95 -2.02
CA ASP A 816 39.57 10.76 -2.58
C ASP A 816 38.04 10.79 -2.42
N GLY A 817 37.32 9.93 -3.14
CA GLY A 817 35.87 9.74 -3.03
C GLY A 817 35.05 10.99 -3.36
N ILE A 818 35.49 11.75 -4.35
CA ILE A 818 34.84 13.00 -4.75
C ILE A 818 33.47 12.69 -5.35
N ARG A 819 32.44 13.33 -4.82
CA ARG A 819 31.11 13.36 -5.44
C ARG A 819 30.58 14.78 -5.46
N VAL A 820 30.05 15.20 -6.60
CA VAL A 820 29.31 16.45 -6.76
C VAL A 820 27.88 16.07 -7.13
N ALA A 821 26.91 16.68 -6.47
CA ALA A 821 25.49 16.34 -6.65
C ALA A 821 24.57 17.52 -6.32
N SER A 822 23.32 17.47 -6.74
CA SER A 822 22.28 18.45 -6.39
C SER A 822 21.34 17.99 -5.27
N ARG A 823 21.48 16.75 -4.79
CA ARG A 823 20.73 16.22 -3.63
C ARG A 823 21.59 15.34 -2.72
N TRP A 824 21.21 15.29 -1.44
CA TRP A 824 21.92 14.54 -0.39
C TRP A 824 22.04 13.05 -0.70
N GLN A 825 20.99 12.42 -1.22
CA GLN A 825 20.95 10.98 -1.49
C GLN A 825 21.98 10.54 -2.54
N ALA A 826 22.30 11.41 -3.51
CA ALA A 826 23.29 11.13 -4.56
C ALA A 826 24.76 11.17 -4.04
N LEU A 827 24.97 11.57 -2.78
CA LEU A 827 26.29 11.51 -2.12
C LEU A 827 26.66 10.11 -1.64
N ARG A 828 25.70 9.17 -1.58
CA ARG A 828 25.91 7.81 -1.08
C ARG A 828 26.79 7.01 -2.04
N SER A 829 27.64 6.15 -1.48
CA SER A 829 28.56 5.33 -2.30
C SER A 829 27.87 4.14 -2.98
N ASP A 830 26.67 3.80 -2.52
CA ASP A 830 25.81 2.71 -3.01
C ASP A 830 24.39 3.27 -3.29
N PRO A 831 23.60 2.66 -4.20
CA PRO A 831 22.18 2.96 -4.31
C PRO A 831 21.49 2.74 -2.95
N PRO A 832 20.38 3.44 -2.65
CA PRO A 832 19.67 3.27 -1.39
C PRO A 832 19.35 1.79 -1.17
N VAL A 833 19.95 1.21 -0.13
CA VAL A 833 19.56 -0.09 0.39
C VAL A 833 18.06 0.01 0.71
N ALA A 834 17.27 -0.89 0.13
CA ALA A 834 15.88 -1.09 0.52
C ALA A 834 15.79 -1.13 2.06
N ASN A 835 14.77 -0.48 2.62
CA ASN A 835 14.53 -0.43 4.06
C ASN A 835 14.64 -1.83 4.67
N GLY A 836 15.74 -2.08 5.37
CA GLY A 836 15.93 -3.27 6.18
C GLY A 836 15.20 -3.07 7.49
N ASP A 837 13.96 -3.54 7.57
CA ASP A 837 13.41 -3.95 8.86
C ASP A 837 14.11 -5.24 9.29
N THR A 838 14.73 -5.14 10.47
CA THR A 838 15.44 -6.22 11.15
C THR A 838 14.51 -7.42 11.42
N MET A 839 14.74 -8.54 10.74
CA MET A 839 14.59 -9.85 11.37
C MET A 839 15.96 -10.42 11.72
N THR A 840 16.23 -10.46 13.02
CA THR A 840 17.36 -11.19 13.58
C THR A 840 16.99 -12.68 13.65
N LEU A 841 17.96 -13.56 13.36
CA LEU A 841 18.38 -14.78 14.10
C LEU A 841 18.83 -15.89 13.11
N PRO A 842 19.70 -16.85 13.49
CA PRO A 842 20.87 -16.81 14.36
C PRO A 842 22.14 -17.36 13.66
N SER A 843 23.27 -17.26 14.36
CA SER A 843 24.61 -17.71 13.99
C SER A 843 24.72 -19.16 13.47
N GLY A 844 25.44 -19.34 12.34
CA GLY A 844 26.24 -20.55 12.08
C GLY A 844 26.15 -21.14 10.68
N GLY A 845 27.04 -20.72 9.77
CA GLY A 845 27.25 -21.40 8.49
C GLY A 845 28.38 -20.74 7.70
N GLN A 846 29.49 -21.44 7.51
CA GLN A 846 30.79 -20.88 7.14
C GLN A 846 30.87 -20.39 5.69
N ALA A 847 31.46 -19.21 5.52
CA ALA A 847 31.98 -18.71 4.25
C ALA A 847 33.06 -19.67 3.67
N ARG A 848 32.90 -20.05 2.39
CA ARG A 848 34.03 -20.48 1.56
C ARG A 848 34.28 -19.42 0.48
N ARG A 849 35.47 -18.82 0.58
CA ARG A 849 36.10 -17.96 -0.40
C ARG A 849 36.29 -18.69 -1.74
N LEU A 850 36.08 -18.01 -2.85
CA LEU A 850 36.81 -18.28 -4.09
C LEU A 850 37.56 -17.01 -4.51
N GLN A 851 38.90 -17.08 -4.42
CA GLN A 851 39.86 -16.17 -5.02
C GLN A 851 40.40 -16.83 -6.31
N GLU A 852 40.69 -15.99 -7.32
CA GLU A 852 41.51 -16.24 -8.52
C GLU A 852 40.91 -17.23 -9.54
N VAL A 853 40.79 -16.93 -10.85
CA VAL A 853 41.89 -16.68 -11.80
C VAL A 853 41.37 -15.94 -13.04
N LEU A 854 41.98 -14.79 -13.37
CA LEU A 854 42.05 -14.25 -14.74
C LEU A 854 43.34 -14.76 -15.39
N GLY A 855 43.27 -15.32 -16.59
CA GLY A 855 44.49 -15.61 -17.36
C GLY A 855 44.34 -16.42 -18.65
N ARG A 856 44.30 -15.70 -19.77
CA ARG A 856 44.83 -16.06 -21.11
C ARG A 856 44.01 -17.01 -22.01
N ARG A 857 43.51 -16.44 -23.13
CA ARG A 857 43.49 -17.08 -24.46
C ARG A 857 44.95 -17.14 -25.02
N PRO A 858 45.35 -17.85 -26.12
CA PRO A 858 44.50 -18.30 -27.25
C PRO A 858 44.91 -19.61 -28.02
N VAL A 859 44.08 -19.95 -29.03
CA VAL A 859 44.29 -20.75 -30.28
C VAL A 859 44.37 -22.29 -30.25
N GLU A 860 43.44 -22.92 -30.99
CA GLU A 860 43.56 -23.99 -32.03
C GLU A 860 42.31 -24.89 -32.01
N GLN A 861 41.35 -24.75 -32.93
CA GLN A 861 41.21 -25.35 -34.27
C GLN A 861 40.87 -26.87 -34.29
N VAL A 862 39.75 -27.16 -35.00
CA VAL A 862 39.40 -28.38 -35.79
C VAL A 862 38.46 -29.45 -35.19
N ALA A 863 37.32 -29.59 -35.90
CA ALA A 863 36.43 -30.75 -36.17
C ALA A 863 35.69 -31.41 -34.98
N VAL A 864 34.38 -31.74 -35.06
CA VAL A 864 33.52 -32.22 -36.16
C VAL A 864 32.15 -31.56 -36.08
#